data_AF-A0A7C3MBB0-F1
#
_entry.id   AF-A0A7C3MBB0-F1
#
_cell.length_a   1.000
_cell.length_b   1.000
_cell.length_c   1.000
_cell.angle_alpha   90.00
_cell.angle_beta   90.00
_cell.angle_gamma   90.00
#
_symmetry.space_group_name_H-M   'P 1'
#
loop_
_entity.id
_entity.type
_entity.pdbx_description
1 polymer ?
#
loop_
_entity_poly.entity_id
_entity_poly.type
_entity_poly.pdbx_seq_one_letter_code
_entity_poly.pdbx_strand_id
1 'polypeptide(L)'
;MQKVNGLIKKYWHISILVIVALISLKLRILNPWDSVFTWTVRLGGNDPWYYYRLTENTIHNFPYRIWFDPFTNYPYGTYTHYGPFLVYLGSIAGIIFNATEGESLRAVLAFIPAIGGILAIIPVYLLTKEVFDKRTALIAAFFITIVPGQFLQRSILGFNDHHIWETFWQVSAIGVFILAYNRWRDRKAEENIKFKQLIYPVAAGVCVALYILSWGPGFIIAPILLSFVFSAFVLGEFFKADRKNLSLVAVITFAVAAIVYLPFAFNYPGFSRVHYSPFQLLVLAGSAVISAAFYQIERWNEAGFFEKLGLGKRGMPVAVIIFTAIIGGLSLILMPDFASNLLSVVGVVQPRGGALTIAEVYPFFFTHGGEFTLANAVLHFGSLFFFAMAGIFYSAYRVVRKRDFVELSILIWAVLMLIALWGQNRFAYYFAAVVAVYSALIVSIMFEKLHFYRVLENVLGAKNKFSYFRVIFAVIIVFAAVYPTYVLANAQSSYTGGPGKQWYDALLWMRENTPDGDKYREYYLELYPTPQSNKEPFSYPFETYGVMSWWDYGHWIQTIANRMPVANPFQEGIGNKYNNVPGASSFFTAENESYAEWVAEKLNVRYVVSDIEMETGKFYAMAVWAEGDLPLAEKYYSGFFYYSPSLGKLGYASSQWDVPLDSILIPLRVPGELYYKTMEAKLHLLDGSGLSHYRMIYESDYPGEWRSYASQIDLNNENQVLQVAVYESVMRAQYHVPPTMGTQEVLYKYAYRQLYEKDTGLPVKIAPSGYVKIFERVKGAVVTGKVSGNVTEVTVKVTIMTNQNRTFEYWQTVKVENGTYTAVIPYSHDSEYAVKPVTPYYFTAGDVVKELTVSEKQVQNGEIIQLDL
;
A
#
# COMPACT_ATOMS: atom_id res chain seq x y z
N MET A 1 5.51 9.34 54.40
CA MET A 1 5.13 10.29 53.31
C MET A 1 6.32 10.94 52.59
N GLN A 2 7.34 11.51 53.25
CA GLN A 2 8.48 12.16 52.55
C GLN A 2 9.31 11.23 51.63
N LYS A 3 9.59 9.98 52.05
CA LYS A 3 10.26 8.97 51.18
C LYS A 3 9.41 8.62 49.94
N VAL A 4 8.09 8.55 50.09
CA VAL A 4 7.14 8.27 49.00
C VAL A 4 7.06 9.45 48.03
N ASN A 5 7.00 10.69 48.53
CA ASN A 5 7.04 11.90 47.70
C ASN A 5 8.38 12.04 46.95
N GLY A 6 9.51 11.64 47.56
CA GLY A 6 10.81 11.60 46.89
C GLY A 6 10.89 10.56 45.77
N LEU A 7 10.30 9.37 45.98
CA LEU A 7 10.17 8.33 44.96
C LEU A 7 9.25 8.75 43.81
N ILE A 8 8.07 9.32 44.12
CA ILE A 8 7.14 9.86 43.11
C ILE A 8 7.82 10.95 42.28
N LYS A 9 8.54 11.88 42.92
CA LYS A 9 9.26 12.96 42.22
C LYS A 9 10.41 12.44 41.34
N LYS A 10 10.99 11.28 41.68
CA LYS A 10 12.02 10.63 40.86
C LYS A 10 11.44 9.76 39.74
N TYR A 11 10.27 9.15 39.91
CA TYR A 11 9.73 8.15 38.96
C TYR A 11 8.44 8.57 38.21
N TRP A 12 7.86 9.74 38.49
CA TRP A 12 6.61 10.19 37.85
C TRP A 12 6.64 10.12 36.31
N HIS A 13 7.78 10.45 35.70
CA HIS A 13 7.96 10.43 34.26
C HIS A 13 7.97 8.99 33.69
N ILE A 14 8.44 8.01 34.46
CA ILE A 14 8.38 6.59 34.08
C ILE A 14 6.93 6.10 34.19
N SER A 15 6.20 6.47 35.25
CA SER A 15 4.79 6.12 35.38
C SER A 15 3.95 6.65 34.22
N ILE A 16 4.20 7.88 33.74
CA ILE A 16 3.54 8.42 32.55
C ILE A 16 3.88 7.60 31.31
N LEU A 17 5.15 7.26 31.08
CA LEU A 17 5.55 6.45 29.94
C LEU A 17 4.90 5.05 29.95
N VAL A 18 4.69 4.46 31.13
CA VAL A 18 3.94 3.19 31.25
C VAL A 18 2.47 3.38 30.87
N ILE A 19 1.81 4.44 31.34
CA ILE A 19 0.41 4.74 30.95
C ILE A 19 0.32 4.96 29.43
N VAL A 20 1.26 5.71 28.86
CA VAL A 20 1.36 5.93 27.42
C VAL A 20 1.51 4.61 26.67
N ALA A 21 2.40 3.72 27.11
CA ALA A 21 2.57 2.41 26.52
C ALA A 21 1.29 1.55 26.60
N LEU A 22 0.54 1.61 27.71
CA LEU A 22 -0.74 0.90 27.87
C LEU A 22 -1.82 1.42 26.92
N ILE A 23 -1.89 2.74 26.69
CA ILE A 23 -2.80 3.32 25.69
C ILE A 23 -2.41 2.85 24.28
N SER A 24 -1.11 2.80 23.98
CA SER A 24 -0.62 2.29 22.70
C SER A 24 -0.98 0.83 22.49
N LEU A 25 -0.84 0.00 23.54
CA LEU A 25 -1.22 -1.41 23.55
C LEU A 25 -2.73 -1.60 23.34
N LYS A 26 -3.57 -0.77 23.99
CA LYS A 26 -5.03 -0.77 23.73
C LYS A 26 -5.33 -0.51 22.26
N LEU A 27 -4.80 0.57 21.70
CA LEU A 27 -5.08 0.96 20.32
C LEU A 27 -4.52 -0.06 19.31
N ARG A 28 -3.29 -0.55 19.50
CA ARG A 28 -2.62 -1.36 18.49
C ARG A 28 -2.90 -2.85 18.59
N ILE A 29 -3.20 -3.37 19.77
CA ILE A 29 -3.38 -4.82 20.00
C ILE A 29 -4.83 -5.16 20.35
N LEU A 30 -5.41 -4.52 21.37
CA LEU A 30 -6.75 -4.91 21.85
C LEU A 30 -7.85 -4.53 20.86
N ASN A 31 -7.84 -3.30 20.36
CA ASN A 31 -8.87 -2.80 19.47
C ASN A 31 -9.04 -3.66 18.19
N PRO A 32 -7.97 -4.03 17.45
CA PRO A 32 -8.10 -4.85 16.24
C PRO A 32 -8.07 -6.37 16.47
N TRP A 33 -8.00 -6.84 17.72
CA TRP A 33 -7.79 -8.26 18.05
C TRP A 33 -8.75 -9.19 17.30
N ASP A 34 -10.06 -8.92 17.42
CA ASP A 34 -11.12 -9.72 16.82
C ASP A 34 -11.21 -9.57 15.29
N SER A 35 -10.49 -8.63 14.69
CA SER A 35 -10.39 -8.48 13.22
C SER A 35 -9.19 -9.23 12.63
N VAL A 36 -8.17 -9.49 13.45
CA VAL A 36 -6.93 -10.19 13.05
C VAL A 36 -7.02 -11.68 13.36
N PHE A 37 -7.46 -12.04 14.57
CA PHE A 37 -7.65 -13.42 14.99
C PHE A 37 -9.11 -13.83 14.79
N THR A 38 -9.43 -14.24 13.56
CA THR A 38 -10.81 -14.55 13.13
C THR A 38 -10.95 -16.05 12.80
N TRP A 39 -11.38 -16.37 11.57
CA TRP A 39 -11.40 -17.71 10.99
C TRP A 39 -10.01 -18.18 10.54
N THR A 40 -9.03 -17.28 10.53
CA THR A 40 -7.59 -17.52 10.40
C THR A 40 -6.85 -16.40 11.15
N VAL A 41 -5.53 -16.49 11.25
CA VAL A 41 -4.69 -15.29 11.45
C VAL A 41 -4.63 -14.45 10.18
N ARG A 42 -5.40 -13.36 10.16
CA ARG A 42 -5.60 -12.47 9.01
C ARG A 42 -4.63 -11.30 9.06
N LEU A 43 -3.56 -11.38 8.27
CA LEU A 43 -2.66 -10.24 8.08
C LEU A 43 -3.37 -9.14 7.27
N GLY A 44 -3.10 -7.89 7.63
CA GLY A 44 -3.69 -6.71 7.00
C GLY A 44 -3.11 -6.40 5.63
N GLY A 45 -3.85 -5.67 4.80
CA GLY A 45 -3.38 -5.18 3.50
C GLY A 45 -2.89 -6.28 2.55
N ASN A 46 -1.93 -5.91 1.69
CA ASN A 46 -1.29 -6.79 0.71
C ASN A 46 0.17 -7.04 1.08
N ASP A 47 0.92 -5.97 1.37
CA ASP A 47 2.36 -5.98 1.67
C ASP A 47 2.76 -6.90 2.84
N PRO A 48 1.99 -6.96 3.97
CA PRO A 48 2.28 -7.92 5.04
C PRO A 48 2.28 -9.39 4.63
N TRP A 49 1.49 -9.75 3.62
CA TRP A 49 1.48 -11.12 3.08
C TRP A 49 2.78 -11.44 2.34
N TYR A 50 3.38 -10.46 1.66
CA TYR A 50 4.70 -10.65 1.05
C TYR A 50 5.80 -10.79 2.09
N TYR A 51 5.73 -10.05 3.21
CA TYR A 51 6.64 -10.30 4.34
C TYR A 51 6.46 -11.69 4.94
N TYR A 52 5.24 -12.23 4.99
CA TYR A 52 5.02 -13.63 5.37
C TYR A 52 5.75 -14.59 4.42
N ARG A 53 5.61 -14.42 3.09
CA ARG A 53 6.35 -15.19 2.08
C ARG A 53 7.86 -15.14 2.27
N LEU A 54 8.39 -13.94 2.44
CA LEU A 54 9.85 -13.74 2.58
C LEU A 54 10.36 -14.34 3.89
N THR A 55 9.59 -14.21 4.97
CA THR A 55 9.96 -14.74 6.28
C THR A 55 9.92 -16.26 6.29
N GLU A 56 8.86 -16.88 5.78
CA GLU A 56 8.73 -18.34 5.72
C GLU A 56 9.88 -18.96 4.89
N ASN A 57 10.19 -18.38 3.73
CA ASN A 57 11.33 -18.81 2.90
C ASN A 57 12.69 -18.58 3.61
N THR A 58 12.86 -17.45 4.31
CA THR A 58 14.11 -17.15 5.03
C THR A 58 14.30 -18.04 6.26
N ILE A 59 13.22 -18.43 6.94
CA ILE A 59 13.28 -19.41 8.05
C ILE A 59 13.78 -20.76 7.53
N HIS A 60 13.24 -21.22 6.39
CA HIS A 60 13.66 -22.48 5.78
C HIS A 60 15.14 -22.49 5.37
N ASN A 61 15.64 -21.37 4.85
CA ASN A 61 17.00 -21.23 4.32
C ASN A 61 17.95 -20.46 5.26
N PHE A 62 17.59 -20.32 6.54
CA PHE A 62 18.30 -19.45 7.47
C PHE A 62 19.78 -19.84 7.58
N PRO A 63 20.75 -18.89 7.48
CA PRO A 63 20.59 -17.43 7.55
C PRO A 63 20.51 -16.71 6.19
N TYR A 64 20.25 -17.41 5.08
CA TYR A 64 20.12 -16.81 3.76
C TYR A 64 18.68 -16.40 3.44
N ARG A 65 18.52 -15.39 2.59
CA ARG A 65 17.22 -14.95 2.05
C ARG A 65 17.30 -14.77 0.55
N ILE A 66 16.13 -14.83 -0.09
CA ILE A 66 16.00 -14.48 -1.51
C ILE A 66 16.07 -12.96 -1.73
N TRP A 67 16.58 -12.59 -2.91
CA TRP A 67 16.63 -11.22 -3.44
C TRP A 67 15.95 -11.08 -4.80
N PHE A 68 15.52 -12.20 -5.36
CA PHE A 68 14.73 -12.31 -6.56
C PHE A 68 13.66 -13.37 -6.33
N ASP A 69 12.44 -13.11 -6.79
CA ASP A 69 11.28 -13.94 -6.57
C ASP A 69 10.60 -14.27 -7.91
N PRO A 70 10.91 -15.43 -8.53
CA PRO A 70 10.28 -15.87 -9.77
C PRO A 70 8.84 -16.34 -9.57
N PHE A 71 8.35 -16.41 -8.33
CA PHE A 71 7.01 -16.89 -8.00
C PHE A 71 5.93 -15.83 -8.22
N THR A 72 6.30 -14.57 -8.48
CA THR A 72 5.38 -13.45 -8.76
C THR A 72 5.87 -12.66 -9.98
N ASN A 73 5.04 -11.79 -10.56
CA ASN A 73 5.32 -11.19 -11.87
C ASN A 73 5.57 -12.27 -12.94
N TYR A 74 4.72 -13.30 -12.97
CA TYR A 74 4.88 -14.45 -13.86
C TYR A 74 4.73 -14.06 -15.34
N PRO A 75 5.53 -14.61 -16.27
CA PRO A 75 6.59 -15.61 -16.07
C PRO A 75 8.01 -15.01 -15.87
N TYR A 76 8.13 -13.75 -15.47
CA TYR A 76 9.40 -13.02 -15.45
C TYR A 76 10.11 -13.06 -14.10
N GLY A 77 9.36 -12.93 -13.00
CA GLY A 77 9.93 -12.73 -11.67
C GLY A 77 10.22 -11.27 -11.33
N THR A 78 10.38 -10.99 -10.03
CA THR A 78 10.67 -9.64 -9.52
C THR A 78 11.84 -9.60 -8.56
N TYR A 79 12.57 -8.49 -8.52
CA TYR A 79 13.59 -8.25 -7.50
C TYR A 79 12.94 -7.81 -6.19
N THR A 80 13.38 -8.36 -5.07
CA THR A 80 12.77 -8.04 -3.78
C THR A 80 13.40 -6.78 -3.20
N HIS A 81 12.64 -5.68 -3.15
CA HIS A 81 13.08 -4.44 -2.49
C HIS A 81 12.70 -4.38 -0.99
N TYR A 82 11.98 -5.38 -0.49
CA TYR A 82 11.57 -5.48 0.91
C TYR A 82 12.78 -5.77 1.80
N GLY A 83 12.97 -4.94 2.83
CA GLY A 83 14.26 -4.85 3.52
C GLY A 83 14.67 -6.08 4.34
N PRO A 84 15.98 -6.35 4.46
CA PRO A 84 16.49 -7.42 5.31
C PRO A 84 16.11 -7.25 6.77
N PHE A 85 15.98 -6.02 7.29
CA PHE A 85 15.65 -5.80 8.69
C PHE A 85 14.39 -6.54 9.13
N LEU A 86 13.26 -6.31 8.45
CA LEU A 86 11.98 -6.88 8.86
C LEU A 86 11.90 -8.38 8.55
N VAL A 87 12.49 -8.83 7.43
CA VAL A 87 12.54 -10.26 7.08
C VAL A 87 13.34 -11.05 8.11
N TYR A 88 14.53 -10.58 8.51
CA TYR A 88 15.31 -11.26 9.54
C TYR A 88 14.67 -11.12 10.93
N LEU A 89 14.10 -9.96 11.28
CA LEU A 89 13.39 -9.79 12.55
C LEU A 89 12.21 -10.77 12.66
N GLY A 90 11.40 -10.89 11.60
CA GLY A 90 10.31 -11.85 11.50
C GLY A 90 10.80 -13.29 11.58
N SER A 91 11.88 -13.62 10.87
CA SER A 91 12.46 -14.97 10.85
C SER A 91 13.00 -15.38 12.22
N ILE A 92 13.74 -14.47 12.87
CA ILE A 92 14.27 -14.67 14.22
C ILE A 92 13.12 -14.86 15.22
N ALA A 93 12.06 -14.04 15.13
CA ALA A 93 10.89 -14.21 15.98
C ALA A 93 10.20 -15.56 15.74
N GLY A 94 9.98 -15.96 14.49
CA GLY A 94 9.40 -17.25 14.14
C GLY A 94 10.20 -18.43 14.70
N ILE A 95 11.53 -18.41 14.58
CA ILE A 95 12.43 -19.43 15.13
C ILE A 95 12.37 -19.46 16.67
N ILE A 96 12.43 -18.30 17.34
CA ILE A 96 12.38 -18.21 18.81
C ILE A 96 11.06 -18.77 19.37
N PHE A 97 9.94 -18.49 18.70
CA PHE A 97 8.62 -18.95 19.12
C PHE A 97 8.25 -20.34 18.56
N ASN A 98 9.18 -21.01 17.86
CA ASN A 98 8.96 -22.32 17.23
C ASN A 98 7.72 -22.34 16.32
N ALA A 99 7.51 -21.27 15.56
CA ALA A 99 6.38 -21.05 14.65
C ALA A 99 6.90 -20.66 13.27
N THR A 100 7.07 -21.65 12.39
CA THR A 100 7.86 -21.51 11.16
C THR A 100 7.04 -21.43 9.88
N GLU A 101 5.76 -21.82 9.90
CA GLU A 101 4.88 -21.79 8.72
C GLU A 101 3.40 -21.50 9.08
N GLY A 102 2.62 -21.18 8.06
CA GLY A 102 1.16 -21.10 8.13
C GLY A 102 0.60 -20.09 9.13
N GLU A 103 -0.47 -20.46 9.83
CA GLU A 103 -1.12 -19.58 10.83
C GLU A 103 -0.24 -19.30 12.05
N SER A 104 0.56 -20.28 12.47
CA SER A 104 1.46 -20.13 13.62
C SER A 104 2.47 -18.99 13.40
N LEU A 105 3.11 -18.97 12.22
CA LEU A 105 4.03 -17.90 11.85
C LEU A 105 3.30 -16.57 11.73
N ARG A 106 2.16 -16.52 11.03
CA ARG A 106 1.35 -15.29 10.90
C ARG A 106 0.95 -14.71 12.26
N ALA A 107 0.66 -15.54 13.26
CA ALA A 107 0.33 -15.08 14.61
C ALA A 107 1.49 -14.31 15.25
N VAL A 108 2.72 -14.81 15.10
CA VAL A 108 3.93 -14.14 15.59
C VAL A 108 4.17 -12.83 14.83
N LEU A 109 4.09 -12.87 13.49
CA LEU A 109 4.32 -11.71 12.64
C LEU A 109 3.32 -10.59 12.90
N ALA A 110 2.08 -10.91 13.25
CA ALA A 110 1.04 -9.93 13.54
C ALA A 110 1.43 -8.95 14.68
N PHE A 111 2.22 -9.38 15.66
CA PHE A 111 2.62 -8.54 16.81
C PHE A 111 3.79 -7.59 16.51
N ILE A 112 4.64 -7.90 15.54
CA ILE A 112 5.83 -7.11 15.19
C ILE A 112 5.51 -5.62 14.95
N PRO A 113 4.54 -5.25 14.09
CA PRO A 113 4.22 -3.84 13.85
C PRO A 113 3.64 -3.14 15.09
N ALA A 114 2.81 -3.83 15.87
CA ALA A 114 2.22 -3.31 17.10
C ALA A 114 3.30 -3.01 18.15
N ILE A 115 4.28 -3.91 18.30
CA ILE A 115 5.45 -3.70 19.15
C ILE A 115 6.27 -2.51 18.63
N GLY A 116 6.51 -2.42 17.32
CA GLY A 116 7.19 -1.27 16.72
C GLY A 116 6.51 0.07 17.04
N GLY A 117 5.18 0.12 16.94
CA GLY A 117 4.37 1.29 17.29
C GLY A 117 4.41 1.68 18.77
N ILE A 118 4.46 0.70 19.67
CA ILE A 118 4.66 0.95 21.11
C ILE A 118 6.09 1.44 21.38
N LEU A 119 7.09 0.79 20.78
CA LEU A 119 8.49 1.16 20.95
C LEU A 119 8.83 2.53 20.35
N ALA A 120 8.06 3.01 19.34
CA ALA A 120 8.23 4.33 18.74
C ALA A 120 8.13 5.49 19.74
N ILE A 121 7.51 5.26 20.91
CA ILE A 121 7.53 6.21 22.05
C ILE A 121 8.97 6.61 22.41
N ILE A 122 9.92 5.66 22.39
CA ILE A 122 11.31 5.84 22.82
C ILE A 122 12.06 6.84 21.93
N PRO A 123 12.16 6.65 20.59
CA PRO A 123 12.89 7.58 19.75
C PRO A 123 12.22 8.96 19.68
N VAL A 124 10.89 9.06 19.70
CA VAL A 124 10.19 10.36 19.77
C VAL A 124 10.53 11.10 21.07
N TYR A 125 10.50 10.38 22.20
CA TYR A 125 10.91 10.94 23.50
C TYR A 125 12.36 11.42 23.47
N LEU A 126 13.28 10.59 22.96
CA LEU A 126 14.70 10.92 22.90
C LEU A 126 14.94 12.17 22.05
N LEU A 127 14.43 12.18 20.81
CA LEU A 127 14.55 13.31 19.90
C LEU A 127 14.07 14.61 20.54
N THR A 128 12.84 14.60 21.05
CA THR A 128 12.22 15.79 21.64
C THR A 128 12.99 16.29 22.86
N LYS A 129 13.50 15.38 23.68
CA LYS A 129 14.26 15.71 24.89
C LYS A 129 15.60 16.38 24.56
N GLU A 130 16.30 15.90 23.54
CA GLU A 130 17.62 16.41 23.17
C GLU A 130 17.55 17.75 22.43
N VAL A 131 16.39 18.08 21.85
CA VAL A 131 16.15 19.35 21.14
C VAL A 131 15.54 20.40 22.06
N PHE A 132 14.57 20.01 22.87
CA PHE A 132 13.84 20.91 23.76
C PHE A 132 14.14 20.60 25.23
N ASP A 133 13.30 19.79 25.87
CA ASP A 133 13.40 19.47 27.28
C ASP A 133 12.58 18.22 27.63
N LYS A 134 12.75 17.71 28.85
CA LYS A 134 12.09 16.48 29.33
C LYS A 134 10.57 16.59 29.43
N ARG A 135 10.00 17.76 29.74
CA ARG A 135 8.54 17.94 29.89
C ARG A 135 7.89 17.87 28.50
N THR A 136 8.47 18.59 27.55
CA THR A 136 8.06 18.55 26.15
C THR A 136 8.16 17.14 25.57
N ALA A 137 9.22 16.40 25.91
CA ALA A 137 9.40 15.02 25.47
C ALA A 137 8.32 14.03 25.98
N LEU A 138 7.83 14.20 27.22
CA LEU A 138 6.76 13.36 27.75
C LEU A 138 5.43 13.60 27.01
N ILE A 139 5.16 14.84 26.62
CA ILE A 139 3.96 15.19 25.85
C ILE A 139 4.08 14.62 24.43
N ALA A 140 5.26 14.69 23.80
CA ALA A 140 5.49 14.12 22.47
C ALA A 140 5.33 12.60 22.46
N ALA A 141 5.86 11.92 23.49
CA ALA A 141 5.67 10.48 23.73
C ALA A 141 4.19 10.10 23.84
N PHE A 142 3.38 10.92 24.52
CA PHE A 142 1.94 10.73 24.62
C PHE A 142 1.24 10.97 23.26
N PHE A 143 1.58 12.04 22.54
CA PHE A 143 0.94 12.35 21.26
C PHE A 143 1.24 11.35 20.15
N ILE A 144 2.47 10.83 20.04
CA ILE A 144 2.80 9.80 19.03
C ILE A 144 2.03 8.50 19.26
N THR A 145 1.61 8.25 20.50
CA THR A 145 0.83 7.04 20.83
C THR A 145 -0.58 7.09 20.26
N ILE A 146 -1.21 8.27 20.28
CA ILE A 146 -2.61 8.47 19.92
C ILE A 146 -2.80 9.11 18.54
N VAL A 147 -1.73 9.46 17.82
CA VAL A 147 -1.87 10.04 16.49
C VAL A 147 -2.51 9.01 15.53
N PRO A 148 -3.60 9.37 14.81
CA PRO A 148 -4.31 8.47 13.90
C PRO A 148 -3.58 8.33 12.54
N GLY A 149 -4.33 7.99 11.49
CA GLY A 149 -3.88 7.98 10.11
C GLY A 149 -2.97 6.81 9.77
N GLN A 150 -2.24 6.96 8.66
CA GLN A 150 -1.32 5.93 8.16
C GLN A 150 -0.30 5.46 9.20
N PHE A 151 0.17 6.33 10.10
CA PHE A 151 1.09 5.90 11.16
C PHE A 151 0.44 4.87 12.09
N LEU A 152 -0.81 5.09 12.50
CA LEU A 152 -1.54 4.12 13.32
C LEU A 152 -1.95 2.90 12.51
N GLN A 153 -2.57 3.09 11.35
CA GLN A 153 -3.07 2.01 10.49
C GLN A 153 -1.98 1.07 9.99
N ARG A 154 -0.73 1.54 9.88
CA ARG A 154 0.44 0.73 9.53
C ARG A 154 1.30 0.31 10.73
N SER A 155 0.79 0.50 11.95
CA SER A 155 1.41 0.02 13.20
C SER A 155 0.44 -0.74 14.12
N ILE A 156 -0.72 -1.14 13.59
CA ILE A 156 -1.68 -1.99 14.28
C ILE A 156 -1.29 -3.47 14.13
N LEU A 157 -1.84 -4.31 15.00
CA LEU A 157 -1.75 -5.77 14.94
C LEU A 157 -2.12 -6.27 13.54
N GLY A 158 -1.34 -7.23 13.02
CA GLY A 158 -1.60 -7.87 11.73
C GLY A 158 -1.07 -7.10 10.51
N PHE A 159 -0.75 -5.80 10.62
CA PHE A 159 -0.20 -5.02 9.50
C PHE A 159 1.35 -5.07 9.49
N ASN A 160 1.92 -6.26 9.32
CA ASN A 160 3.37 -6.48 9.42
C ASN A 160 4.13 -5.98 8.19
N ASP A 161 4.39 -4.67 8.17
CA ASP A 161 5.04 -3.98 7.08
C ASP A 161 6.19 -3.07 7.57
N HIS A 162 7.05 -2.61 6.66
CA HIS A 162 8.23 -1.81 6.96
C HIS A 162 7.94 -0.34 7.33
N HIS A 163 6.75 0.18 7.01
CA HIS A 163 6.39 1.59 7.20
C HIS A 163 6.52 2.12 8.64
N ILE A 164 6.18 1.31 9.65
CA ILE A 164 6.39 1.71 11.05
C ILE A 164 7.88 1.75 11.40
N TRP A 165 8.68 0.83 10.84
CA TRP A 165 10.12 0.75 11.05
C TRP A 165 10.88 1.86 10.35
N GLU A 166 10.37 2.34 9.21
CA GLU A 166 10.85 3.56 8.55
C GLU A 166 10.79 4.76 9.50
N THR A 167 9.60 5.05 10.06
CA THR A 167 9.43 6.17 11.00
C THR A 167 10.25 5.96 12.26
N PHE A 168 10.24 4.74 12.81
CA PHE A 168 10.99 4.38 14.01
C PHE A 168 12.49 4.65 13.84
N TRP A 169 13.11 4.12 12.77
CA TRP A 169 14.54 4.24 12.55
C TRP A 169 14.95 5.63 12.04
N GLN A 170 14.10 6.33 11.27
CA GLN A 170 14.37 7.72 10.89
C GLN A 170 14.44 8.62 12.13
N VAL A 171 13.43 8.56 13.01
CA VAL A 171 13.40 9.37 14.24
C VAL A 171 14.54 8.94 15.18
N SER A 172 14.85 7.65 15.25
CA SER A 172 16.00 7.14 16.01
C SER A 172 17.32 7.69 15.48
N ALA A 173 17.52 7.68 14.16
CA ALA A 173 18.73 8.20 13.53
C ALA A 173 18.93 9.69 13.83
N ILE A 174 17.89 10.51 13.66
CA ILE A 174 17.96 11.95 13.97
C ILE A 174 18.18 12.19 15.47
N GLY A 175 17.42 11.49 16.33
CA GLY A 175 17.49 11.66 17.78
C GLY A 175 18.84 11.25 18.36
N VAL A 176 19.39 10.12 17.92
CA VAL A 176 20.70 9.63 18.37
C VAL A 176 21.84 10.45 17.77
N PHE A 177 21.71 10.94 16.53
CA PHE A 177 22.67 11.87 15.93
C PHE A 177 22.76 13.19 16.73
N ILE A 178 21.62 13.77 17.09
CA ILE A 178 21.58 14.99 17.92
C ILE A 178 22.09 14.70 19.33
N LEU A 179 21.76 13.54 19.91
CA LEU A 179 22.35 13.10 21.17
C LEU A 179 23.88 13.05 21.06
N ALA A 180 24.43 12.45 19.99
CA ALA A 180 25.88 12.38 19.78
C ALA A 180 26.50 13.79 19.71
N TYR A 181 25.91 14.69 18.92
CA TYR A 181 26.33 16.09 18.86
C TYR A 181 26.25 16.78 20.23
N ASN A 182 25.14 16.65 20.96
CA ASN A 182 24.97 17.26 22.29
C ASN A 182 25.93 16.73 23.35
N ARG A 183 26.44 15.49 23.21
CA ARG A 183 27.44 14.91 24.11
C ARG A 183 28.86 15.33 23.76
N TRP A 184 29.12 15.58 22.48
CA TRP A 184 30.43 15.94 21.95
C TRP A 184 30.68 17.44 21.91
N ARG A 185 29.62 18.25 21.78
CA ARG A 185 29.72 19.72 21.80
C ARG A 185 30.41 20.21 23.07
N ASP A 186 31.18 21.27 22.94
CA ASP A 186 31.93 21.92 24.03
C ASP A 186 33.09 21.07 24.61
N ARG A 187 33.45 19.96 23.96
CA ARG A 187 34.61 19.12 24.30
C ARG A 187 35.63 19.10 23.17
N LYS A 188 36.90 18.88 23.52
CA LYS A 188 37.94 18.71 22.50
C LYS A 188 37.68 17.44 21.69
N ALA A 189 37.82 17.54 20.37
CA ALA A 189 37.64 16.41 19.44
C ALA A 189 38.44 15.16 19.86
N GLU A 190 39.69 15.34 20.30
CA GLU A 190 40.58 14.26 20.74
C GLU A 190 40.08 13.52 21.99
N GLU A 191 39.40 14.23 22.90
CA GLU A 191 38.83 13.64 24.11
C GLU A 191 37.57 12.82 23.81
N ASN A 192 36.85 13.19 22.75
CA ASN A 192 35.62 12.55 22.29
C ASN A 192 35.88 11.24 21.54
N ILE A 193 37.06 11.04 20.95
CA ILE A 193 37.42 9.81 20.21
C ILE A 193 37.72 8.61 21.15
N LYS A 194 37.57 8.78 22.47
CA LYS A 194 37.67 7.68 23.44
C LYS A 194 36.43 6.76 23.39
N PHE A 195 36.64 5.46 23.62
CA PHE A 195 35.62 4.39 23.49
C PHE A 195 34.25 4.73 24.13
N LYS A 196 34.23 5.36 25.31
CA LYS A 196 32.99 5.73 26.03
C LYS A 196 32.12 6.77 25.31
N GLN A 197 32.71 7.65 24.50
CA GLN A 197 31.99 8.70 23.77
C GLN A 197 31.75 8.30 22.31
N LEU A 198 32.52 7.36 21.77
CA LEU A 198 32.34 6.82 20.42
C LEU A 198 31.04 6.04 20.25
N ILE A 199 30.47 5.50 21.34
CA ILE A 199 29.21 4.76 21.30
C ILE A 199 28.04 5.58 20.74
N TYR A 200 28.01 6.90 20.94
CA TYR A 200 26.91 7.74 20.46
C TYR A 200 26.89 7.88 18.92
N PRO A 201 27.97 8.32 18.25
CA PRO A 201 27.98 8.36 16.78
C PRO A 201 27.96 6.96 16.15
N VAL A 202 28.51 5.93 16.81
CA VAL A 202 28.36 4.54 16.34
C VAL A 202 26.89 4.11 16.37
N ALA A 203 26.18 4.37 17.47
CA ALA A 203 24.75 4.07 17.57
C ALA A 203 23.94 4.87 16.54
N ALA A 204 24.28 6.13 16.29
CA ALA A 204 23.65 6.92 15.22
C ALA A 204 23.86 6.26 13.84
N GLY A 205 25.08 5.79 13.55
CA GLY A 205 25.39 5.09 12.31
C GLY A 205 24.64 3.77 12.15
N VAL A 206 24.50 3.01 13.24
CA VAL A 206 23.67 1.80 13.27
C VAL A 206 22.20 2.13 13.01
N CYS A 207 21.63 3.18 13.61
CA CYS A 207 20.26 3.61 13.32
C CYS A 207 20.07 4.02 11.85
N VAL A 208 21.04 4.74 11.27
CA VAL A 208 21.01 5.09 9.83
C VAL A 208 21.05 3.84 8.96
N ALA A 209 21.91 2.86 9.27
CA ALA A 209 21.95 1.60 8.54
C ALA A 209 20.65 0.82 8.68
N LEU A 210 20.10 0.67 9.90
CA LEU A 210 18.85 -0.06 10.14
C LEU A 210 17.66 0.59 9.43
N TYR A 211 17.65 1.92 9.29
CA TYR A 211 16.67 2.62 8.46
C TYR A 211 16.77 2.18 7.00
N ILE A 212 17.96 2.18 6.42
CA ILE A 212 18.19 1.77 5.02
C ILE A 212 17.94 0.27 4.82
N LEU A 213 18.27 -0.56 5.81
CA LEU A 213 18.00 -2.00 5.83
C LEU A 213 16.52 -2.34 6.04
N SER A 214 15.70 -1.36 6.43
CA SER A 214 14.23 -1.49 6.46
C SER A 214 13.63 -1.04 5.13
N TRP A 215 14.20 0.00 4.52
CA TRP A 215 13.69 0.62 3.31
C TRP A 215 14.83 1.17 2.43
N GLY A 216 14.96 0.65 1.20
CA GLY A 216 16.05 1.02 0.28
C GLY A 216 16.19 2.54 0.05
N PRO A 217 15.09 3.29 -0.21
CA PRO A 217 15.12 4.74 -0.33
C PRO A 217 15.41 5.50 0.98
N GLY A 218 15.58 4.79 2.09
CA GLY A 218 16.00 5.33 3.39
C GLY A 218 17.36 6.05 3.33
N PHE A 219 18.13 5.91 2.25
CA PHE A 219 19.34 6.71 2.03
C PHE A 219 19.06 8.23 2.07
N ILE A 220 17.81 8.66 1.88
CA ILE A 220 17.37 10.05 1.99
C ILE A 220 17.69 10.69 3.36
N ILE A 221 17.92 9.90 4.41
CA ILE A 221 18.38 10.44 5.69
C ILE A 221 19.77 11.07 5.59
N ALA A 222 20.62 10.59 4.68
CA ALA A 222 21.97 11.10 4.51
C ALA A 222 21.99 12.56 4.04
N PRO A 223 21.29 12.96 2.94
CA PRO A 223 21.18 14.37 2.57
C PRO A 223 20.45 15.20 3.63
N ILE A 224 19.50 14.65 4.39
CA ILE A 224 18.86 15.36 5.52
C ILE A 224 19.91 15.70 6.59
N LEU A 225 20.70 14.73 7.07
CA LEU A 225 21.75 14.99 8.07
C LEU A 225 22.86 15.89 7.51
N LEU A 226 23.23 15.73 6.24
CA LEU A 226 24.16 16.65 5.57
C LEU A 226 23.61 18.08 5.49
N SER A 227 22.30 18.28 5.34
CA SER A 227 21.68 19.61 5.37
C SER A 227 21.83 20.29 6.73
N PHE A 228 21.88 19.52 7.82
CA PHE A 228 22.18 20.04 9.15
C PHE A 228 23.63 20.51 9.21
N VAL A 229 24.57 19.69 8.74
CA VAL A 229 25.99 20.08 8.67
C VAL A 229 26.16 21.31 7.78
N PHE A 230 25.61 21.29 6.57
CA PHE A 230 25.67 22.40 5.61
C PHE A 230 25.12 23.71 6.20
N SER A 231 23.94 23.68 6.82
CA SER A 231 23.35 24.87 7.44
C SER A 231 24.19 25.40 8.62
N ALA A 232 24.87 24.52 9.38
CA ALA A 232 25.79 24.93 10.45
C ALA A 232 26.97 25.76 9.93
N PHE A 233 27.49 25.43 8.74
CA PHE A 233 28.60 26.14 8.13
C PHE A 233 28.14 27.42 7.42
N VAL A 234 27.11 27.34 6.58
CA VAL A 234 26.63 28.50 5.80
C VAL A 234 26.05 29.58 6.70
N LEU A 235 25.30 29.20 7.72
CA LEU A 235 24.66 30.12 8.66
C LEU A 235 25.47 30.29 9.96
N GLY A 236 26.75 29.91 9.96
CA GLY A 236 27.60 29.89 11.15
C GLY A 236 27.88 31.26 11.80
N GLU A 237 27.59 32.36 11.10
CA GLU A 237 27.58 33.70 11.71
C GLU A 237 26.32 33.96 12.55
N PHE A 238 25.19 33.40 12.12
CA PHE A 238 23.90 33.55 12.78
C PHE A 238 23.70 32.52 13.88
N PHE A 239 24.13 31.27 13.66
CA PHE A 239 23.97 30.15 14.58
C PHE A 239 25.34 29.71 15.10
N LYS A 240 25.51 29.69 16.42
CA LYS A 240 26.72 29.14 17.05
C LYS A 240 26.57 27.62 17.14
N ALA A 241 27.42 26.90 16.42
CA ALA A 241 27.49 25.45 16.45
C ALA A 241 28.96 25.00 16.56
N ASP A 242 29.20 23.89 17.26
CA ASP A 242 30.50 23.23 17.29
C ASP A 242 30.68 22.43 15.99
N ARG A 243 31.03 23.14 14.91
CA ARG A 243 31.13 22.62 13.55
C ARG A 243 32.14 21.48 13.42
N LYS A 244 33.21 21.54 14.22
CA LYS A 244 34.27 20.53 14.24
C LYS A 244 33.75 19.20 14.77
N ASN A 245 33.13 19.19 15.96
CA ASN A 245 32.55 17.97 16.52
C ASN A 245 31.34 17.49 15.71
N LEU A 246 30.51 18.40 15.18
CA LEU A 246 29.38 18.06 14.31
C LEU A 246 29.86 17.27 13.08
N SER A 247 30.91 17.76 12.41
CA SER A 247 31.48 17.10 11.24
C SER A 247 32.06 15.73 11.57
N LEU A 248 32.78 15.60 12.70
CA LEU A 248 33.32 14.30 13.14
C LEU A 248 32.23 13.28 13.49
N VAL A 249 31.18 13.71 14.19
CA VAL A 249 30.01 12.87 14.48
C VAL A 249 29.38 12.39 13.17
N ALA A 250 29.23 13.26 12.18
CA ALA A 250 28.71 12.90 10.86
C ALA A 250 29.60 11.90 10.12
N VAL A 251 30.93 12.11 10.10
CA VAL A 251 31.89 11.16 9.49
C VAL A 251 31.73 9.76 10.08
N ILE A 252 31.75 9.64 11.42
CA ILE A 252 31.66 8.33 12.10
C ILE A 252 30.30 7.70 11.85
N THR A 253 29.22 8.48 11.93
CA THR A 253 27.84 8.02 11.68
C THR A 253 27.73 7.40 10.29
N PHE A 254 28.15 8.12 9.25
CA PHE A 254 28.04 7.63 7.87
C PHE A 254 29.00 6.49 7.56
N ALA A 255 30.22 6.50 8.11
CA ALA A 255 31.17 5.41 7.93
C ALA A 255 30.64 4.10 8.56
N VAL A 256 30.12 4.16 9.79
CA VAL A 256 29.50 3.00 10.44
C VAL A 256 28.27 2.53 9.65
N ALA A 257 27.43 3.46 9.20
CA ALA A 257 26.27 3.12 8.40
C ALA A 257 26.65 2.38 7.10
N ALA A 258 27.69 2.85 6.41
CA ALA A 258 28.22 2.21 5.20
C ALA A 258 28.74 0.79 5.49
N ILE A 259 29.46 0.61 6.60
CA ILE A 259 29.98 -0.70 7.02
C ILE A 259 28.85 -1.69 7.31
N VAL A 260 27.81 -1.26 8.02
CA VAL A 260 26.67 -2.13 8.36
C VAL A 260 25.82 -2.45 7.12
N TYR A 261 25.71 -1.53 6.16
CA TYR A 261 24.99 -1.74 4.91
C TYR A 261 25.76 -2.60 3.89
N LEU A 262 27.10 -2.58 3.94
CA LEU A 262 27.99 -3.25 2.97
C LEU A 262 27.62 -4.72 2.65
N PRO A 263 27.29 -5.59 3.63
CA PRO A 263 26.92 -6.98 3.34
C PRO A 263 25.66 -7.13 2.48
N PHE A 264 24.81 -6.11 2.45
CA PHE A 264 23.55 -6.10 1.72
C PHE A 264 23.62 -5.29 0.42
N ALA A 265 24.75 -4.64 0.13
CA ALA A 265 24.86 -3.67 -0.95
C ALA A 265 24.88 -4.29 -2.36
N PHE A 266 25.09 -5.61 -2.52
CA PHE A 266 25.33 -6.23 -3.83
C PHE A 266 24.23 -7.21 -4.25
N ASN A 267 22.99 -6.97 -3.82
CA ASN A 267 21.86 -7.86 -4.07
C ASN A 267 21.02 -7.47 -5.31
N TYR A 268 21.43 -6.44 -6.05
CA TYR A 268 20.77 -5.98 -7.26
C TYR A 268 21.81 -5.69 -8.37
N PRO A 269 21.57 -6.14 -9.62
CA PRO A 269 22.50 -5.96 -10.74
C PRO A 269 22.42 -4.53 -11.32
N GLY A 270 22.99 -3.56 -10.61
CA GLY A 270 23.10 -2.16 -11.06
C GLY A 270 22.88 -1.16 -9.94
N PHE A 271 22.69 0.13 -10.27
CA PHE A 271 22.30 1.15 -9.29
C PHE A 271 20.78 1.29 -9.24
N SER A 272 20.23 1.20 -8.03
CA SER A 272 18.81 1.39 -7.77
C SER A 272 18.60 2.19 -6.49
N ARG A 273 17.55 3.02 -6.48
CA ARG A 273 17.10 3.77 -5.31
C ARG A 273 16.28 2.91 -4.36
N VAL A 274 15.58 1.93 -4.94
CA VAL A 274 14.56 1.13 -4.25
C VAL A 274 15.15 -0.22 -3.84
N HIS A 275 15.92 -0.87 -4.71
CA HIS A 275 16.54 -2.15 -4.45
C HIS A 275 17.89 -2.00 -3.74
N TYR A 276 18.31 -3.05 -3.04
CA TYR A 276 19.55 -3.12 -2.27
C TYR A 276 20.75 -3.21 -3.19
N SER A 277 21.34 -2.06 -3.49
CA SER A 277 22.39 -1.90 -4.49
C SER A 277 23.59 -1.10 -3.94
N PRO A 278 24.70 -1.02 -4.69
CA PRO A 278 25.87 -0.26 -4.25
C PRO A 278 25.61 1.26 -4.29
N PHE A 279 24.49 1.71 -4.87
CA PHE A 279 24.09 3.10 -4.87
C PHE A 279 23.96 3.67 -3.45
N GLN A 280 23.21 3.01 -2.56
CA GLN A 280 23.04 3.47 -1.19
C GLN A 280 24.37 3.45 -0.42
N LEU A 281 25.23 2.46 -0.69
CA LEU A 281 26.58 2.40 -0.13
C LEU A 281 27.42 3.62 -0.54
N LEU A 282 27.37 3.99 -1.83
CA LEU A 282 28.05 5.18 -2.35
C LEU A 282 27.48 6.47 -1.77
N VAL A 283 26.17 6.57 -1.55
CA VAL A 283 25.57 7.72 -0.86
C VAL A 283 26.11 7.85 0.56
N LEU A 284 26.19 6.74 1.31
CA LEU A 284 26.72 6.74 2.69
C LEU A 284 28.22 7.05 2.73
N ALA A 285 29.02 6.35 1.93
CA ALA A 285 30.47 6.58 1.86
C ALA A 285 30.78 8.00 1.36
N GLY A 286 30.08 8.48 0.33
CA GLY A 286 30.19 9.84 -0.17
C GLY A 286 29.81 10.87 0.90
N SER A 287 28.74 10.64 1.66
CA SER A 287 28.35 11.52 2.77
C SER A 287 29.38 11.56 3.90
N ALA A 288 30.06 10.43 4.18
CA ALA A 288 31.18 10.39 5.11
C ALA A 288 32.37 11.24 4.62
N VAL A 289 32.74 11.12 3.34
CA VAL A 289 33.82 11.91 2.71
C VAL A 289 33.46 13.40 2.70
N ILE A 290 32.23 13.75 2.33
CA ILE A 290 31.74 15.13 2.36
C ILE A 290 31.83 15.70 3.78
N SER A 291 31.40 14.94 4.79
CA SER A 291 31.51 15.33 6.21
C SER A 291 32.97 15.51 6.67
N ALA A 292 33.89 14.70 6.16
CA ALA A 292 35.32 14.84 6.45
C ALA A 292 35.91 16.09 5.80
N ALA A 293 35.42 16.47 4.62
CA ALA A 293 35.79 17.73 3.98
C ALA A 293 35.25 18.94 4.76
N PHE A 294 34.02 18.90 5.28
CA PHE A 294 33.50 19.91 6.22
C PHE A 294 34.39 20.06 7.46
N TYR A 295 34.83 18.94 8.04
CA TYR A 295 35.80 18.97 9.15
C TYR A 295 37.11 19.68 8.76
N GLN A 296 37.65 19.41 7.57
CA GLN A 296 38.87 20.05 7.10
C GLN A 296 38.68 21.56 6.81
N ILE A 297 37.53 21.96 6.27
CA ILE A 297 37.15 23.36 6.06
C ILE A 297 37.11 24.11 7.39
N GLU A 298 36.55 23.53 8.45
CA GLU A 298 36.55 24.16 9.77
C GLU A 298 37.98 24.31 10.32
N ARG A 299 38.85 23.31 10.12
CA ARG A 299 40.25 23.42 10.53
C ARG A 299 41.00 24.53 9.79
N TRP A 300 40.73 24.72 8.49
CA TRP A 300 41.30 25.84 7.74
C TRP A 300 40.76 27.18 8.22
N ASN A 301 39.48 27.24 8.61
CA ASN A 301 38.89 28.42 9.22
C ASN A 301 39.54 28.74 10.58
N GLU A 302 39.71 27.74 11.46
CA GLU A 302 40.43 27.88 12.73
C GLU A 302 41.90 28.34 12.53
N ALA A 303 42.55 27.90 11.45
CA ALA A 303 43.92 28.29 11.09
C ALA A 303 44.04 29.68 10.40
N GLY A 304 42.92 30.41 10.27
CA GLY A 304 42.88 31.74 9.66
C GLY A 304 43.09 31.75 8.14
N PHE A 305 42.86 30.63 7.44
CA PHE A 305 43.10 30.53 5.99
C PHE A 305 42.24 31.52 5.18
N PHE A 306 40.94 31.59 5.49
CA PHE A 306 40.02 32.50 4.80
C PHE A 306 40.26 33.98 5.13
N GLU A 307 40.77 34.26 6.33
CA GLU A 307 41.22 35.60 6.71
C GLU A 307 42.48 36.01 5.93
N LYS A 308 43.45 35.11 5.80
CA LYS A 308 44.67 35.33 5.00
C LYS A 308 44.39 35.57 3.51
N LEU A 309 43.33 34.97 2.98
CA LEU A 309 42.88 35.17 1.59
C LEU A 309 42.04 36.45 1.39
N GLY A 310 41.79 37.24 2.43
CA GLY A 310 40.99 38.47 2.34
C GLY A 310 39.48 38.23 2.17
N LEU A 311 39.00 36.98 2.28
CA LEU A 311 37.58 36.64 2.15
C LEU A 311 36.78 36.91 3.45
N GLY A 312 37.49 37.19 4.54
CA GLY A 312 36.92 37.54 5.84
C GLY A 312 35.90 36.50 6.32
N LYS A 313 34.85 36.96 7.02
CA LYS A 313 33.85 36.08 7.63
C LYS A 313 32.96 35.33 6.62
N ARG A 314 32.88 35.81 5.37
CA ARG A 314 32.12 35.17 4.28
C ARG A 314 32.90 34.07 3.57
N GLY A 315 34.21 33.97 3.79
CA GLY A 315 35.06 33.01 3.09
C GLY A 315 34.64 31.55 3.30
N MET A 316 34.33 31.16 4.54
CA MET A 316 33.91 29.79 4.85
C MET A 316 32.53 29.44 4.24
N PRO A 317 31.46 30.24 4.42
CA PRO A 317 30.17 30.00 3.75
C PRO A 317 30.29 29.87 2.22
N VAL A 318 31.05 30.76 1.57
CA VAL A 318 31.25 30.72 0.11
C VAL A 318 32.03 29.48 -0.30
N ALA A 319 33.08 29.11 0.43
CA ALA A 319 33.84 27.88 0.17
C ALA A 319 32.97 26.63 0.26
N VAL A 320 32.08 26.55 1.24
CA VAL A 320 31.13 25.44 1.38
C VAL A 320 30.13 25.38 0.22
N ILE A 321 29.58 26.53 -0.20
CA ILE A 321 28.65 26.58 -1.34
C ILE A 321 29.36 26.13 -2.63
N ILE A 322 30.56 26.66 -2.89
CA ILE A 322 31.36 26.28 -4.07
C ILE A 322 31.73 24.80 -4.01
N PHE A 323 32.20 24.31 -2.86
CA PHE A 323 32.56 22.90 -2.69
C PHE A 323 31.38 21.98 -2.95
N THR A 324 30.21 22.29 -2.40
CA THR A 324 28.97 21.53 -2.61
C THR A 324 28.54 21.57 -4.07
N ALA A 325 28.65 22.74 -4.73
CA ALA A 325 28.35 22.90 -6.15
C ALA A 325 29.32 22.12 -7.04
N ILE A 326 30.61 22.09 -6.72
CA ILE A 326 31.63 21.31 -7.45
C ILE A 326 31.36 19.82 -7.30
N ILE A 327 31.09 19.32 -6.09
CA ILE A 327 30.77 17.89 -5.90
C ILE A 327 29.50 17.52 -6.67
N GLY A 328 28.45 18.36 -6.58
CA GLY A 328 27.23 18.16 -7.34
C GLY A 328 27.51 18.11 -8.85
N GLY A 329 28.23 19.09 -9.38
CA GLY A 329 28.61 19.16 -10.79
C GLY A 329 29.48 18.00 -11.26
N LEU A 330 30.49 17.61 -10.48
CA LEU A 330 31.35 16.47 -10.77
C LEU A 330 30.56 15.15 -10.74
N SER A 331 29.61 14.99 -9.81
CA SER A 331 28.78 13.78 -9.77
C SER A 331 27.94 13.61 -11.04
N LEU A 332 27.46 14.72 -11.63
CA LEU A 332 26.71 14.72 -12.88
C LEU A 332 27.57 14.32 -14.09
N ILE A 333 28.87 14.61 -14.05
CA ILE A 333 29.81 14.35 -15.17
C ILE A 333 30.43 12.96 -15.04
N LEU A 334 30.94 12.61 -13.86
CA LEU A 334 31.73 11.40 -13.63
C LEU A 334 30.86 10.16 -13.35
N MET A 335 29.65 10.35 -12.81
CA MET A 335 28.74 9.26 -12.44
C MET A 335 27.28 9.59 -12.82
N PRO A 336 26.96 9.73 -14.11
CA PRO A 336 25.65 10.19 -14.57
C PRO A 336 24.50 9.32 -14.07
N ASP A 337 24.70 7.99 -14.00
CA ASP A 337 23.69 7.05 -13.48
C ASP A 337 23.44 7.21 -11.98
N PHE A 338 24.48 7.55 -11.20
CA PHE A 338 24.32 7.87 -9.78
C PHE A 338 23.56 9.20 -9.62
N ALA A 339 23.94 10.21 -10.40
CA ALA A 339 23.35 11.54 -10.31
C ALA A 339 21.87 11.56 -10.77
N SER A 340 21.53 10.80 -11.82
CA SER A 340 20.14 10.66 -12.29
C SER A 340 19.24 10.00 -11.23
N ASN A 341 19.75 8.97 -10.55
CA ASN A 341 19.07 8.38 -9.40
C ASN A 341 18.93 9.39 -8.25
N LEU A 342 19.95 10.20 -7.94
CA LEU A 342 19.81 11.20 -6.89
C LEU A 342 18.78 12.30 -7.24
N LEU A 343 18.80 12.81 -8.48
CA LEU A 343 17.91 13.88 -8.95
C LEU A 343 16.45 13.44 -9.07
N SER A 344 16.21 12.19 -9.46
CA SER A 344 14.85 11.66 -9.64
C SER A 344 14.06 11.54 -8.35
N VAL A 345 14.69 11.70 -7.17
CA VAL A 345 13.98 11.86 -5.89
C VAL A 345 13.17 13.17 -5.86
N VAL A 346 13.68 14.23 -6.48
CA VAL A 346 12.97 15.53 -6.58
C VAL A 346 11.71 15.41 -7.46
N GLY A 347 11.73 14.50 -8.44
CA GLY A 347 10.58 14.22 -9.32
C GLY A 347 9.43 13.44 -8.67
N VAL A 348 9.63 12.86 -7.48
CA VAL A 348 8.58 12.11 -6.76
C VAL A 348 7.40 13.01 -6.35
N VAL A 349 7.59 14.32 -6.30
CA VAL A 349 6.57 15.30 -5.87
C VAL A 349 5.46 15.53 -6.94
N GLN A 350 5.58 14.99 -8.15
CA GLN A 350 4.59 15.17 -9.24
C GLN A 350 4.22 13.85 -9.96
N PRO A 351 3.28 13.06 -9.41
CA PRO A 351 2.78 11.86 -10.08
C PRO A 351 1.92 12.19 -11.31
N ARG A 352 1.86 11.26 -12.30
CA ARG A 352 1.11 11.41 -13.56
C ARG A 352 0.50 10.08 -14.01
N GLY A 353 -0.57 10.14 -14.82
CA GLY A 353 -1.18 8.97 -15.49
C GLY A 353 -1.85 7.98 -14.54
N GLY A 354 -1.77 6.68 -14.85
CA GLY A 354 -2.36 5.60 -14.05
C GLY A 354 -1.94 5.59 -12.57
N ALA A 355 -0.78 6.14 -12.23
CA ALA A 355 -0.35 6.28 -10.84
C ALA A 355 -1.27 7.18 -9.99
N LEU A 356 -2.03 8.09 -10.61
CA LEU A 356 -3.01 8.94 -9.91
C LEU A 356 -4.27 8.19 -9.49
N THR A 357 -4.51 6.99 -10.02
CA THR A 357 -5.58 6.10 -9.53
C THR A 357 -5.22 5.42 -8.20
N ILE A 358 -3.97 5.51 -7.78
CA ILE A 358 -3.49 4.94 -6.52
C ILE A 358 -3.68 5.99 -5.41
N ALA A 359 -4.53 5.68 -4.45
CA ALA A 359 -4.86 6.58 -3.34
C ALA A 359 -3.63 7.12 -2.58
N GLU A 360 -2.58 6.31 -2.46
CA GLU A 360 -1.35 6.66 -1.74
C GLU A 360 -0.46 7.68 -2.48
N VAL A 361 -0.56 7.74 -3.80
CA VAL A 361 0.26 8.61 -4.63
C VAL A 361 -0.40 9.98 -4.83
N TYR A 362 -1.72 10.08 -4.61
CA TYR A 362 -2.46 11.34 -4.75
C TYR A 362 -1.92 12.45 -3.83
N PRO A 363 -1.89 13.73 -4.27
CA PRO A 363 -1.46 14.86 -3.43
C PRO A 363 -2.29 15.02 -2.14
N PHE A 364 -1.62 15.22 -1.00
CA PHE A 364 -2.28 15.10 0.31
C PHE A 364 -3.33 16.16 0.62
N PHE A 365 -3.14 17.40 0.14
CA PHE A 365 -4.05 18.51 0.42
C PHE A 365 -5.10 18.72 -0.67
N PHE A 366 -5.25 17.78 -1.59
CA PHE A 366 -6.17 17.91 -2.72
C PHE A 366 -7.18 16.75 -2.73
N THR A 367 -8.43 17.03 -3.08
CA THR A 367 -9.44 16.01 -3.38
C THR A 367 -9.16 15.39 -4.74
N HIS A 368 -9.74 14.21 -5.04
CA HIS A 368 -9.62 13.59 -6.37
C HIS A 368 -10.10 14.49 -7.52
N GLY A 369 -10.98 15.46 -7.24
CA GLY A 369 -11.42 16.51 -8.16
C GLY A 369 -10.49 17.73 -8.27
N GLY A 370 -9.34 17.74 -7.60
CA GLY A 370 -8.35 18.81 -7.63
C GLY A 370 -8.57 19.97 -6.66
N GLU A 371 -9.56 19.88 -5.77
CA GLU A 371 -9.89 20.96 -4.82
C GLU A 371 -9.02 20.91 -3.57
N PHE A 372 -8.57 22.06 -3.07
CA PHE A 372 -7.78 22.11 -1.83
C PHE A 372 -8.65 21.80 -0.60
N THR A 373 -8.19 20.88 0.26
CA THR A 373 -8.88 20.50 1.51
C THR A 373 -7.90 20.12 2.62
N LEU A 374 -8.28 20.41 3.86
CA LEU A 374 -7.58 19.96 5.07
C LEU A 374 -8.23 18.71 5.69
N ALA A 375 -9.24 18.11 5.04
CA ALA A 375 -9.90 16.91 5.54
C ALA A 375 -8.92 15.76 5.77
N ASN A 376 -8.00 15.53 4.83
CA ASN A 376 -6.95 14.51 4.95
C ASN A 376 -6.04 14.77 6.17
N ALA A 377 -5.70 16.03 6.44
CA ALA A 377 -4.91 16.39 7.63
C ALA A 377 -5.65 16.04 8.93
N VAL A 378 -6.95 16.30 8.99
CA VAL A 378 -7.78 15.93 10.16
C VAL A 378 -7.91 14.42 10.30
N LEU A 379 -8.17 13.69 9.22
CA LEU A 379 -8.31 12.23 9.25
C LEU A 379 -7.00 11.52 9.65
N HIS A 380 -5.84 12.05 9.21
CA HIS A 380 -4.55 11.44 9.48
C HIS A 380 -3.89 11.87 10.78
N PHE A 381 -4.15 13.09 11.26
CA PHE A 381 -3.43 13.64 12.42
C PHE A 381 -4.35 14.14 13.53
N GLY A 382 -5.68 14.10 13.32
CA GLY A 382 -6.65 14.69 14.24
C GLY A 382 -6.46 16.20 14.38
N SER A 383 -6.74 16.71 15.58
CA SER A 383 -6.51 18.13 15.87
C SER A 383 -5.01 18.45 16.02
N LEU A 384 -4.14 17.46 16.22
CA LEU A 384 -2.70 17.69 16.41
C LEU A 384 -2.05 18.36 15.21
N PHE A 385 -2.56 18.20 13.99
CA PHE A 385 -2.03 18.91 12.83
C PHE A 385 -1.99 20.44 13.05
N PHE A 386 -3.07 21.03 13.57
CA PHE A 386 -3.16 22.47 13.80
C PHE A 386 -2.21 22.93 14.92
N PHE A 387 -2.08 22.13 15.98
CA PHE A 387 -1.11 22.38 17.05
C PHE A 387 0.33 22.28 16.53
N ALA A 388 0.62 21.31 15.67
CA ALA A 388 1.92 21.16 15.05
C ALA A 388 2.26 22.34 14.15
N MET A 389 1.34 22.82 13.32
CA MET A 389 1.56 24.00 12.48
C MET A 389 1.89 25.23 13.33
N ALA A 390 1.10 25.49 14.38
CA ALA A 390 1.38 26.55 15.34
C ALA A 390 2.75 26.37 16.03
N GLY A 391 3.10 25.13 16.39
CA GLY A 391 4.39 24.76 16.96
C GLY A 391 5.57 25.00 16.03
N ILE A 392 5.43 24.68 14.73
CA ILE A 392 6.45 24.92 13.70
C ILE A 392 6.68 26.42 13.52
N PHE A 393 5.61 27.22 13.36
CA PHE A 393 5.75 28.68 13.26
C PHE A 393 6.39 29.29 14.50
N TYR A 394 6.01 28.81 15.69
CA TYR A 394 6.61 29.28 16.94
C TYR A 394 8.08 28.86 17.07
N SER A 395 8.43 27.64 16.65
CA SER A 395 9.81 27.19 16.63
C SER A 395 10.65 27.99 15.64
N ALA A 396 10.13 28.33 14.45
CA ALA A 396 10.80 29.22 13.51
C ALA A 396 11.09 30.59 14.15
N TYR A 397 10.13 31.17 14.88
CA TYR A 397 10.35 32.39 15.65
C TYR A 397 11.44 32.21 16.73
N ARG A 398 11.42 31.10 17.47
CA ARG A 398 12.42 30.79 18.50
C ARG A 398 13.81 30.60 17.92
N VAL A 399 13.94 29.91 16.80
CA VAL A 399 15.20 29.68 16.09
C VAL A 399 15.83 31.01 15.72
N VAL A 400 15.06 31.96 15.18
CA VAL A 400 15.53 33.31 14.85
C VAL A 400 15.95 34.09 16.10
N ARG A 401 15.24 33.94 17.22
CA ARG A 401 15.49 34.67 18.47
C ARG A 401 16.64 34.10 19.31
N LYS A 402 16.62 32.79 19.56
CA LYS A 402 17.60 32.06 20.39
C LYS A 402 18.84 31.66 19.61
N ARG A 403 18.75 31.59 18.27
CA ARG A 403 19.86 31.17 17.39
C ARG A 403 20.40 29.79 17.75
N ASP A 404 19.50 28.89 18.13
CA ASP A 404 19.84 27.50 18.47
C ASP A 404 19.89 26.63 17.21
N PHE A 405 21.07 26.05 16.97
CA PHE A 405 21.34 25.19 15.82
C PHE A 405 20.57 23.86 15.88
N VAL A 406 20.38 23.29 17.08
CA VAL A 406 19.68 22.00 17.21
C VAL A 406 18.20 22.19 16.86
N GLU A 407 17.58 23.28 17.32
CA GLU A 407 16.21 23.63 16.98
C GLU A 407 16.05 23.94 15.47
N LEU A 408 17.04 24.59 14.84
CA LEU A 408 17.08 24.79 13.38
C LEU A 408 17.11 23.45 12.61
N SER A 409 17.93 22.50 13.06
CA SER A 409 18.07 21.19 12.37
C SER A 409 16.73 20.46 12.31
N ILE A 410 15.99 20.42 13.42
CA ILE A 410 14.67 19.79 13.45
C ILE A 410 13.65 20.54 12.61
N LEU A 411 13.74 21.87 12.54
CA LEU A 411 12.89 22.67 11.66
C LEU A 411 13.13 22.35 10.18
N ILE A 412 14.40 22.14 9.77
CA ILE A 412 14.72 21.70 8.41
C ILE A 412 14.07 20.33 8.12
N TRP A 413 14.20 19.36 9.02
CA TRP A 413 13.54 18.06 8.87
C TRP A 413 12.01 18.20 8.76
N ALA A 414 11.39 19.01 9.62
CA ALA A 414 9.94 19.25 9.60
C ALA A 414 9.45 19.82 8.26
N VAL A 415 10.18 20.79 7.71
CA VAL A 415 9.86 21.41 6.42
C VAL A 415 10.03 20.42 5.27
N LEU A 416 11.11 19.62 5.28
CA LEU A 416 11.32 18.59 4.26
C LEU A 416 10.23 17.52 4.29
N MET A 417 9.79 17.08 5.48
CA MET A 417 8.68 16.13 5.62
C MET A 417 7.34 16.76 5.21
N LEU A 418 7.12 18.06 5.45
CA LEU A 418 5.93 18.77 4.96
C LEU A 418 5.89 18.85 3.43
N ILE A 419 7.04 19.08 2.78
CA ILE A 419 7.16 19.07 1.32
C ILE A 419 6.86 17.68 0.75
N ALA A 420 7.40 16.62 1.38
CA ALA A 420 7.11 15.25 0.98
C ALA A 420 5.60 14.92 1.13
N LEU A 421 4.99 15.32 2.26
CA LEU A 421 3.55 15.18 2.49
C LEU A 421 2.72 15.92 1.45
N TRP A 422 3.11 17.15 1.09
CA TRP A 422 2.41 17.92 0.08
C TRP A 422 2.35 17.19 -1.27
N GLY A 423 3.43 16.51 -1.64
CA GLY A 423 3.53 15.74 -2.88
C GLY A 423 2.64 14.51 -2.93
N GLN A 424 2.65 13.67 -1.88
CA GLN A 424 1.94 12.38 -1.90
C GLN A 424 1.39 11.99 -0.53
N ASN A 425 0.20 11.39 -0.54
CA ASN A 425 -0.46 10.83 0.65
C ASN A 425 0.39 9.81 1.42
N ARG A 426 1.23 9.03 0.72
CA ARG A 426 2.08 8.00 1.34
C ARG A 426 3.02 8.55 2.40
N PHE A 427 3.42 9.82 2.37
CA PHE A 427 4.37 10.36 3.36
C PHE A 427 3.70 10.79 4.68
N ALA A 428 2.40 10.54 4.85
CA ALA A 428 1.67 10.90 6.07
C ALA A 428 2.21 10.19 7.33
N TYR A 429 2.70 8.95 7.21
CA TYR A 429 3.25 8.22 8.36
C TYR A 429 4.56 8.84 8.90
N TYR A 430 5.41 9.41 8.04
CA TYR A 430 6.59 10.18 8.47
C TYR A 430 6.20 11.45 9.21
N PHE A 431 5.20 12.17 8.69
CA PHE A 431 4.76 13.44 9.24
C PHE A 431 4.10 13.30 10.62
N ALA A 432 3.62 12.11 10.99
CA ALA A 432 3.04 11.84 12.31
C ALA A 432 4.02 12.14 13.46
N ALA A 433 5.30 11.81 13.30
CA ALA A 433 6.34 12.13 14.29
C ALA A 433 6.58 13.65 14.40
N VAL A 434 6.62 14.35 13.26
CA VAL A 434 6.72 15.83 13.22
C VAL A 434 5.53 16.44 13.97
N VAL A 435 4.31 15.98 13.68
CA VAL A 435 3.10 16.44 14.33
C VAL A 435 3.15 16.25 15.84
N ALA A 436 3.57 15.08 16.31
CA ALA A 436 3.68 14.78 17.73
C ALA A 436 4.70 15.70 18.43
N VAL A 437 5.89 15.89 17.84
CA VAL A 437 6.97 16.71 18.41
C VAL A 437 6.57 18.19 18.51
N TYR A 438 6.06 18.77 17.43
CA TYR A 438 5.72 20.21 17.40
C TYR A 438 4.42 20.54 18.14
N SER A 439 3.46 19.63 18.15
CA SER A 439 2.29 19.77 19.04
C SER A 439 2.71 19.75 20.50
N ALA A 440 3.64 18.87 20.87
CA ALA A 440 4.15 18.82 22.22
C ALA A 440 4.90 20.09 22.62
N LEU A 441 5.69 20.67 21.71
CA LEU A 441 6.36 21.95 21.93
C LEU A 441 5.35 23.04 22.31
N ILE A 442 4.34 23.28 21.46
CA ILE A 442 3.38 24.36 21.70
C ILE A 442 2.58 24.13 22.97
N VAL A 443 2.13 22.88 23.23
CA VAL A 443 1.37 22.53 24.45
C VAL A 443 2.24 22.72 25.70
N SER A 444 3.52 22.33 25.66
CA SER A 444 4.45 22.52 26.77
C SER A 444 4.63 24.00 27.13
N ILE A 445 4.73 24.87 26.13
CA ILE A 445 4.83 26.32 26.33
C ILE A 445 3.51 26.88 26.90
N MET A 446 2.37 26.40 26.41
CA MET A 446 1.07 26.80 26.94
C MET A 446 0.93 26.38 28.41
N PHE A 447 1.38 25.19 28.79
CA PHE A 447 1.41 24.73 30.19
C PHE A 447 2.26 25.61 31.10
N GLU A 448 3.40 26.08 30.60
CA GLU A 448 4.24 27.01 31.34
C GLU A 448 3.55 28.37 31.53
N LYS A 449 3.08 28.98 30.43
CA LYS A 449 2.43 30.31 30.46
C LYS A 449 1.11 30.33 31.22
N LEU A 450 0.36 29.23 31.19
CA LEU A 450 -0.93 29.07 31.86
C LEU A 450 -0.82 28.49 33.28
N HIS A 451 0.40 28.41 33.83
CA HIS A 451 0.70 28.00 35.20
C HIS A 451 0.36 26.53 35.53
N PHE A 452 0.12 25.67 34.55
CA PHE A 452 -0.18 24.25 34.76
C PHE A 452 0.97 23.53 35.49
N TYR A 453 2.22 23.77 35.07
CA TYR A 453 3.38 23.20 35.76
C TYR A 453 3.53 23.68 37.20
N ARG A 454 3.10 24.91 37.52
CA ARG A 454 3.14 25.44 38.89
C ARG A 454 2.18 24.69 39.81
N VAL A 455 1.03 24.27 39.28
CA VAL A 455 0.08 23.41 40.02
C VAL A 455 0.70 22.05 40.30
N LEU A 456 1.28 21.41 39.29
CA LEU A 456 1.97 20.12 39.47
C LEU A 456 3.10 20.20 40.50
N GLU A 457 3.89 21.27 40.45
CA GLU A 457 4.94 21.53 41.44
C GLU A 457 4.37 21.73 42.85
N ASN A 458 3.23 22.43 42.99
CA ASN A 458 2.56 22.64 44.27
C ASN A 458 1.97 21.36 44.86
N VAL A 459 1.38 20.50 44.03
CA VAL A 459 0.93 19.15 44.44
C VAL A 459 2.11 18.33 44.97
N LEU A 460 3.30 18.55 44.42
CA LEU A 460 4.55 17.93 44.86
C LEU A 460 5.27 18.68 46.00
N GLY A 461 4.59 19.65 46.64
CA GLY A 461 5.04 20.35 47.84
C GLY A 461 5.70 21.72 47.63
N ALA A 462 5.69 22.28 46.41
CA ALA A 462 6.10 23.68 46.19
C ALA A 462 5.01 24.68 46.64
N LYS A 463 5.39 25.96 46.81
CA LYS A 463 4.46 27.05 47.16
C LYS A 463 4.50 28.16 46.10
N ASN A 464 4.16 27.83 44.86
CA ASN A 464 4.09 28.77 43.74
C ASN A 464 2.70 29.41 43.64
N LYS A 465 2.63 30.72 43.37
CA LYS A 465 1.35 31.38 43.03
C LYS A 465 0.90 30.97 41.62
N PHE A 466 -0.36 30.54 41.49
CA PHE A 466 -0.98 30.21 40.21
C PHE A 466 -2.41 30.77 40.13
N SER A 467 -2.99 30.75 38.92
CA SER A 467 -4.36 31.23 38.66
C SER A 467 -5.19 30.04 38.20
N TYR A 468 -6.28 29.75 38.92
CA TYR A 468 -7.20 28.65 38.57
C TYR A 468 -7.77 28.79 37.16
N PHE A 469 -8.17 30.01 36.78
CA PHE A 469 -8.70 30.29 35.43
C PHE A 469 -7.71 29.92 34.32
N ARG A 470 -6.43 30.30 34.46
CA ARG A 470 -5.39 29.94 33.47
C ARG A 470 -5.18 28.43 33.39
N VAL A 471 -5.19 27.75 34.52
CA VAL A 471 -5.01 26.29 34.58
C VAL A 471 -6.19 25.56 33.94
N ILE A 472 -7.43 26.00 34.19
CA ILE A 472 -8.63 25.46 33.54
C ILE A 472 -8.54 25.63 32.02
N PHE A 473 -8.13 26.82 31.56
CA PHE A 473 -7.93 27.07 30.13
C PHE A 473 -6.85 26.14 29.52
N ALA A 474 -5.76 25.88 30.24
CA ALA A 474 -4.73 24.92 29.81
C ALA A 474 -5.30 23.50 29.64
N VAL A 475 -6.16 23.06 30.56
CA VAL A 475 -6.82 21.75 30.48
C VAL A 475 -7.77 21.67 29.28
N ILE A 476 -8.56 22.72 29.03
CA ILE A 476 -9.47 22.79 27.86
C ILE A 476 -8.71 22.67 26.54
N ILE A 477 -7.57 23.36 26.42
CA ILE A 477 -6.74 23.30 25.21
C ILE A 477 -6.19 21.89 24.97
N VAL A 478 -5.73 21.21 26.02
CA VAL A 478 -5.26 19.82 25.91
C VAL A 478 -6.41 18.92 25.54
N PHE A 479 -7.57 19.11 26.14
CA PHE A 479 -8.76 18.35 25.78
C PHE A 479 -9.08 18.52 24.28
N ALA A 480 -8.99 19.74 23.75
CA ALA A 480 -9.16 20.00 22.32
C ALA A 480 -8.07 19.35 21.43
N ALA A 481 -6.85 19.20 21.92
CA ALA A 481 -5.76 18.51 21.21
C ALA A 481 -5.88 16.97 21.26
N VAL A 482 -6.36 16.43 22.38
CA VAL A 482 -6.33 15.00 22.69
C VAL A 482 -7.63 14.31 22.30
N TYR A 483 -8.79 14.89 22.63
CA TYR A 483 -10.08 14.22 22.48
C TYR A 483 -10.41 13.88 21.01
N PRO A 484 -10.40 14.83 20.05
CA PRO A 484 -10.72 14.51 18.66
C PRO A 484 -9.71 13.52 18.04
N THR A 485 -8.42 13.70 18.36
CA THR A 485 -7.33 12.85 17.91
C THR A 485 -7.50 11.41 18.41
N TYR A 486 -7.77 11.23 19.71
CA TYR A 486 -7.99 9.91 20.29
C TYR A 486 -9.27 9.25 19.79
N VAL A 487 -10.36 10.00 19.59
CA VAL A 487 -11.61 9.45 19.04
C VAL A 487 -11.37 8.88 17.63
N LEU A 488 -10.67 9.62 16.77
CA LEU A 488 -10.28 9.14 15.44
C LEU A 488 -9.37 7.91 15.54
N ALA A 489 -8.35 7.96 16.40
CA ALA A 489 -7.43 6.84 16.58
C ALA A 489 -8.15 5.58 17.08
N ASN A 490 -9.07 5.72 18.02
CA ASN A 490 -9.85 4.62 18.55
C ASN A 490 -10.78 4.00 17.48
N ALA A 491 -11.39 4.83 16.63
CA ALA A 491 -12.24 4.36 15.53
C ALA A 491 -11.43 3.71 14.39
N GLN A 492 -10.26 4.26 14.06
CA GLN A 492 -9.42 3.72 12.97
C GLN A 492 -8.67 2.45 13.37
N SER A 493 -8.46 2.22 14.66
CA SER A 493 -7.78 1.03 15.17
C SER A 493 -8.70 -0.15 15.45
N SER A 494 -10.02 0.01 15.37
CA SER A 494 -10.97 -1.07 15.66
C SER A 494 -11.09 -2.11 14.54
N TYR A 495 -10.46 -1.86 13.39
CA TYR A 495 -10.46 -2.80 12.26
C TYR A 495 -9.06 -2.89 11.65
N THR A 496 -8.76 -4.05 11.06
CA THR A 496 -7.56 -4.26 10.22
C THR A 496 -8.02 -4.74 8.85
N GLY A 497 -7.34 -4.28 7.79
CA GLY A 497 -7.61 -4.71 6.41
C GLY A 497 -7.22 -6.17 6.16
N GLY A 498 -6.95 -6.51 4.90
CA GLY A 498 -6.56 -7.87 4.47
C GLY A 498 -7.67 -8.58 3.70
N PRO A 499 -7.44 -9.81 3.21
CA PRO A 499 -8.40 -10.52 2.38
C PRO A 499 -9.69 -10.81 3.16
N GLY A 500 -10.84 -10.58 2.52
CA GLY A 500 -12.12 -11.06 3.03
C GLY A 500 -12.16 -12.60 3.07
N LYS A 501 -13.14 -13.17 3.78
CA LYS A 501 -13.26 -14.64 3.86
C LYS A 501 -13.48 -15.27 2.48
N GLN A 502 -14.25 -14.60 1.61
CA GLN A 502 -14.50 -15.00 0.24
C GLN A 502 -13.19 -15.18 -0.56
N TRP A 503 -12.28 -14.21 -0.47
CA TRP A 503 -10.95 -14.29 -1.09
C TRP A 503 -10.10 -15.40 -0.49
N TYR A 504 -10.04 -15.50 0.83
CA TYR A 504 -9.18 -16.52 1.46
C TYR A 504 -9.66 -17.95 1.19
N ASP A 505 -10.96 -18.22 1.31
CA ASP A 505 -11.53 -19.53 1.00
C ASP A 505 -11.31 -19.90 -0.48
N ALA A 506 -11.48 -18.95 -1.40
CA ALA A 506 -11.25 -19.17 -2.82
C ALA A 506 -9.79 -19.52 -3.13
N LEU A 507 -8.85 -18.83 -2.48
CA LEU A 507 -7.42 -19.06 -2.67
C LEU A 507 -6.95 -20.36 -1.98
N LEU A 508 -7.49 -20.70 -0.81
CA LEU A 508 -7.26 -22.02 -0.20
C LEU A 508 -7.81 -23.13 -1.10
N TRP A 509 -9.00 -22.96 -1.65
CA TRP A 509 -9.56 -23.89 -2.62
C TRP A 509 -8.62 -24.04 -3.82
N MET A 510 -8.12 -22.94 -4.39
CA MET A 510 -7.16 -22.98 -5.51
C MET A 510 -5.87 -23.73 -5.14
N ARG A 511 -5.36 -23.56 -3.91
CA ARG A 511 -4.15 -24.24 -3.44
C ARG A 511 -4.27 -25.75 -3.54
N GLU A 512 -5.43 -26.28 -3.16
CA GLU A 512 -5.70 -27.73 -3.02
C GLU A 512 -6.28 -28.35 -4.29
N ASN A 513 -6.94 -27.57 -5.14
CA ASN A 513 -7.73 -28.08 -6.28
C ASN A 513 -7.16 -27.72 -7.65
N THR A 514 -5.92 -27.23 -7.72
CA THR A 514 -5.22 -26.97 -9.00
C THR A 514 -3.95 -27.81 -9.13
N PRO A 515 -3.55 -28.20 -10.36
CA PRO A 515 -2.45 -29.14 -10.60
C PRO A 515 -1.10 -28.73 -10.00
N ASP A 516 -0.20 -29.71 -9.87
CA ASP A 516 1.20 -29.53 -9.45
C ASP A 516 1.37 -28.89 -8.06
N GLY A 517 0.37 -29.00 -7.17
CA GLY A 517 0.38 -28.37 -5.85
C GLY A 517 1.62 -28.67 -5.00
N ASP A 518 2.12 -29.91 -5.02
CA ASP A 518 3.33 -30.30 -4.30
C ASP A 518 4.58 -29.60 -4.86
N LYS A 519 4.71 -29.51 -6.19
CA LYS A 519 5.85 -28.83 -6.85
C LYS A 519 5.87 -27.35 -6.53
N TYR A 520 4.70 -26.68 -6.54
CA TYR A 520 4.62 -25.28 -6.14
C TYR A 520 4.99 -25.07 -4.68
N ARG A 521 4.61 -25.99 -3.77
CA ARG A 521 4.97 -25.90 -2.35
C ARG A 521 6.47 -26.07 -2.13
N GLU A 522 7.11 -27.01 -2.80
CA GLU A 522 8.56 -27.19 -2.77
C GLU A 522 9.27 -25.95 -3.33
N TYR A 523 8.89 -25.51 -4.52
CA TYR A 523 9.49 -24.37 -5.20
C TYR A 523 9.30 -23.05 -4.43
N TYR A 524 8.23 -22.89 -3.66
CA TYR A 524 7.98 -21.71 -2.83
C TYR A 524 9.08 -21.45 -1.78
N LEU A 525 9.70 -22.52 -1.29
CA LEU A 525 10.70 -22.50 -0.23
C LEU A 525 12.14 -22.52 -0.75
N GLU A 526 12.36 -22.68 -2.05
CA GLU A 526 13.70 -22.67 -2.64
C GLU A 526 14.41 -21.32 -2.48
N LEU A 527 15.74 -21.36 -2.39
CA LEU A 527 16.59 -20.18 -2.39
C LEU A 527 17.01 -19.86 -3.84
N TYR A 528 16.28 -18.94 -4.48
CA TYR A 528 16.53 -18.60 -5.89
C TYR A 528 17.83 -17.80 -6.09
N PRO A 529 18.55 -18.04 -7.20
CA PRO A 529 19.66 -17.19 -7.60
C PRO A 529 19.14 -15.82 -8.08
N THR A 530 19.95 -14.78 -7.87
CA THR A 530 19.66 -13.43 -8.40
C THR A 530 20.11 -13.36 -9.87
N PRO A 531 19.20 -13.24 -10.85
CA PRO A 531 19.57 -13.10 -12.25
C PRO A 531 20.16 -11.71 -12.52
N GLN A 532 20.83 -11.55 -13.67
CA GLN A 532 21.31 -10.23 -14.13
C GLN A 532 20.19 -9.38 -14.73
N SER A 533 19.13 -10.01 -15.23
CA SER A 533 17.97 -9.35 -15.83
C SER A 533 16.72 -10.21 -15.65
N ASN A 534 15.56 -9.56 -15.60
CA ASN A 534 14.23 -10.20 -15.55
C ASN A 534 13.34 -9.75 -16.72
N LYS A 535 13.94 -9.32 -17.84
CA LYS A 535 13.20 -8.94 -19.05
C LYS A 535 12.75 -10.14 -19.88
N GLU A 536 13.50 -11.23 -19.79
CA GLU A 536 13.16 -12.50 -20.42
C GLU A 536 12.37 -13.37 -19.44
N PRO A 537 11.49 -14.26 -19.92
CA PRO A 537 10.84 -15.25 -19.08
C PRO A 537 11.86 -16.07 -18.27
N PHE A 538 11.54 -16.33 -17.02
CA PHE A 538 12.36 -17.13 -16.12
C PHE A 538 12.36 -18.60 -16.54
N SER A 539 13.50 -19.28 -16.40
CA SER A 539 13.61 -20.71 -16.68
C SER A 539 13.13 -21.53 -15.48
N TYR A 540 11.84 -21.88 -15.47
CA TYR A 540 11.26 -22.66 -14.38
C TYR A 540 11.72 -24.13 -14.38
N PRO A 541 11.85 -24.77 -13.19
CA PRO A 541 12.34 -26.14 -13.08
C PRO A 541 11.31 -27.22 -13.45
N PHE A 542 10.05 -26.84 -13.70
CA PHE A 542 8.96 -27.72 -14.13
C PHE A 542 7.97 -26.93 -14.99
N GLU A 543 6.99 -27.62 -15.57
CA GLU A 543 5.89 -27.00 -16.33
C GLU A 543 5.01 -26.14 -15.40
N THR A 544 5.24 -24.84 -15.40
CA THR A 544 4.50 -23.86 -14.60
C THR A 544 3.34 -23.26 -15.38
N TYR A 545 2.41 -22.63 -14.65
CA TYR A 545 1.33 -21.84 -15.23
C TYR A 545 1.06 -20.58 -14.41
N GLY A 546 0.57 -19.54 -15.10
CA GLY A 546 0.23 -18.25 -14.51
C GLY A 546 -1.22 -18.16 -14.04
N VAL A 547 -1.43 -17.38 -12.97
CA VAL A 547 -2.75 -16.96 -12.49
C VAL A 547 -2.94 -15.48 -12.81
N MET A 548 -3.90 -15.19 -13.69
CA MET A 548 -4.26 -13.82 -14.09
C MET A 548 -5.29 -13.24 -13.11
N SER A 549 -5.03 -12.03 -12.63
CA SER A 549 -5.90 -11.29 -11.71
C SER A 549 -5.46 -9.84 -11.70
N TRP A 550 -6.26 -8.93 -11.12
CA TRP A 550 -5.79 -7.58 -10.86
C TRP A 550 -4.59 -7.56 -9.90
N TRP A 551 -3.73 -6.57 -10.08
CA TRP A 551 -2.40 -6.53 -9.45
C TRP A 551 -2.46 -6.43 -7.92
N ASP A 552 -3.51 -5.83 -7.35
CA ASP A 552 -3.76 -5.76 -5.91
C ASP A 552 -3.67 -7.13 -5.22
N TYR A 553 -4.11 -8.19 -5.89
CA TYR A 553 -4.33 -9.50 -5.29
C TYR A 553 -3.14 -10.46 -5.46
N GLY A 554 -2.08 -10.03 -6.16
CA GLY A 554 -0.93 -10.89 -6.45
C GLY A 554 -0.28 -11.49 -5.20
N HIS A 555 -0.09 -10.69 -4.13
CA HIS A 555 0.47 -11.22 -2.89
C HIS A 555 -0.44 -12.25 -2.20
N TRP A 556 -1.76 -12.09 -2.28
CA TRP A 556 -2.71 -13.05 -1.73
C TRP A 556 -2.68 -14.37 -2.51
N ILE A 557 -2.71 -14.30 -3.86
CA ILE A 557 -2.59 -15.49 -4.72
C ILE A 557 -1.28 -16.23 -4.45
N GLN A 558 -0.17 -15.49 -4.37
CA GLN A 558 1.14 -16.07 -4.08
C GLN A 558 1.20 -16.78 -2.73
N THR A 559 0.65 -16.16 -1.67
CA THR A 559 0.87 -16.61 -0.28
C THR A 559 -0.19 -17.55 0.26
N ILE A 560 -1.43 -17.42 -0.20
CA ILE A 560 -2.56 -18.24 0.26
C ILE A 560 -2.77 -19.40 -0.71
N ALA A 561 -2.80 -19.12 -2.03
CA ALA A 561 -2.99 -20.17 -3.03
C ALA A 561 -1.71 -20.94 -3.39
N ASN A 562 -0.53 -20.42 -3.04
CA ASN A 562 0.77 -20.96 -3.47
C ASN A 562 0.79 -21.20 -4.99
N ARG A 563 0.33 -20.21 -5.78
CA ARG A 563 0.41 -20.19 -7.25
C ARG A 563 1.03 -18.89 -7.73
N MET A 564 1.42 -18.84 -9.00
CA MET A 564 2.21 -17.74 -9.55
C MET A 564 1.32 -16.65 -10.17
N PRO A 565 1.13 -15.49 -9.52
CA PRO A 565 0.36 -14.40 -10.11
C PRO A 565 1.13 -13.71 -11.25
N VAL A 566 0.40 -13.34 -12.30
CA VAL A 566 0.94 -12.54 -13.41
C VAL A 566 1.27 -11.12 -12.97
N ALA A 567 0.39 -10.49 -12.19
CA ALA A 567 0.53 -9.12 -11.74
C ALA A 567 0.63 -9.05 -10.21
N ASN A 568 1.30 -8.02 -9.68
CA ASN A 568 1.57 -7.92 -8.25
C ASN A 568 1.42 -6.50 -7.66
N PRO A 569 1.32 -6.37 -6.33
CA PRO A 569 1.28 -5.07 -5.63
C PRO A 569 2.48 -4.14 -5.85
N PHE A 570 3.53 -4.60 -6.52
CA PHE A 570 4.65 -3.75 -6.96
C PHE A 570 4.36 -3.00 -8.26
N GLN A 571 3.13 -3.11 -8.78
CA GLN A 571 2.66 -2.53 -10.04
C GLN A 571 3.36 -3.14 -11.27
N GLU A 572 3.77 -4.40 -11.15
CA GLU A 572 4.34 -5.18 -12.23
C GLU A 572 3.26 -6.11 -12.81
N GLY A 573 3.45 -6.53 -14.07
CA GLY A 573 2.48 -7.38 -14.77
C GLY A 573 1.13 -6.71 -15.09
N ILE A 574 1.00 -5.39 -14.89
CA ILE A 574 -0.23 -4.66 -15.23
C ILE A 574 -0.46 -4.64 -16.75
N GLY A 575 0.59 -4.46 -17.56
CA GLY A 575 0.46 -4.33 -19.02
C GLY A 575 -0.34 -3.10 -19.45
N ASN A 576 -0.60 -2.96 -20.75
CA ASN A 576 -1.44 -1.92 -21.33
C ASN A 576 -1.86 -2.21 -22.78
N LYS A 577 -2.91 -1.55 -23.26
CA LYS A 577 -3.40 -1.66 -24.65
C LYS A 577 -2.64 -0.72 -25.60
N TYR A 578 -2.30 0.49 -25.16
CA TYR A 578 -1.72 1.51 -26.05
C TYR A 578 -0.34 1.13 -26.63
N ASN A 579 0.46 0.31 -25.93
CA ASN A 579 1.71 -0.26 -26.45
C ASN A 579 1.64 -1.79 -26.66
N ASN A 580 0.45 -2.40 -26.52
CA ASN A 580 0.26 -3.85 -26.56
C ASN A 580 1.25 -4.60 -25.67
N VAL A 581 1.33 -4.21 -24.39
CA VAL A 581 2.12 -4.93 -23.39
C VAL A 581 1.19 -5.89 -22.67
N PRO A 582 1.41 -7.22 -22.79
CA PRO A 582 0.53 -8.20 -22.15
C PRO A 582 0.59 -8.06 -20.63
N GLY A 583 -0.57 -8.12 -19.98
CA GLY A 583 -0.73 -8.02 -18.53
C GLY A 583 -2.19 -7.88 -18.12
N ALA A 584 -2.43 -7.73 -16.81
CA ALA A 584 -3.78 -7.72 -16.23
C ALA A 584 -4.72 -6.67 -16.86
N SER A 585 -4.29 -5.42 -17.01
CA SER A 585 -5.13 -4.35 -17.57
C SER A 585 -5.51 -4.65 -19.02
N SER A 586 -4.54 -5.07 -19.84
CA SER A 586 -4.76 -5.43 -21.24
C SER A 586 -5.67 -6.66 -21.41
N PHE A 587 -5.65 -7.57 -20.43
CA PHE A 587 -6.50 -8.76 -20.42
C PHE A 587 -7.95 -8.41 -20.02
N PHE A 588 -8.17 -7.83 -18.84
CA PHE A 588 -9.52 -7.59 -18.31
C PHE A 588 -10.29 -6.51 -19.09
N THR A 589 -9.58 -5.57 -19.74
CA THR A 589 -10.19 -4.54 -20.59
C THR A 589 -10.20 -4.90 -22.09
N ALA A 590 -9.80 -6.13 -22.44
CA ALA A 590 -9.84 -6.63 -23.80
C ALA A 590 -11.28 -6.66 -24.33
N GLU A 591 -11.51 -6.07 -25.50
CA GLU A 591 -12.85 -5.90 -26.10
C GLU A 591 -13.35 -7.17 -26.82
N ASN A 592 -12.44 -8.11 -27.11
CA ASN A 592 -12.75 -9.39 -27.73
C ASN A 592 -11.89 -10.50 -27.10
N GLU A 593 -12.39 -11.73 -27.20
CA GLU A 593 -11.73 -12.91 -26.62
C GLU A 593 -10.38 -13.19 -27.29
N SER A 594 -10.23 -12.93 -28.59
CA SER A 594 -8.97 -13.18 -29.31
C SER A 594 -7.81 -12.33 -28.78
N TYR A 595 -8.04 -11.06 -28.43
CA TYR A 595 -7.02 -10.21 -27.82
C TYR A 595 -6.67 -10.69 -26.40
N ALA A 596 -7.67 -11.08 -25.62
CA ALA A 596 -7.46 -11.67 -24.30
C ALA A 596 -6.64 -12.96 -24.37
N GLU A 597 -6.93 -13.79 -25.37
CA GLU A 597 -6.24 -15.05 -25.61
C GLU A 597 -4.78 -14.84 -26.04
N TRP A 598 -4.52 -13.83 -26.87
CA TRP A 598 -3.15 -13.42 -27.20
C TRP A 598 -2.36 -13.00 -25.94
N VAL A 599 -2.98 -12.22 -25.03
CA VAL A 599 -2.34 -11.86 -23.74
C VAL A 599 -2.10 -13.11 -22.89
N ALA A 600 -3.11 -13.98 -22.78
CA ALA A 600 -3.06 -15.19 -21.97
C ALA A 600 -2.00 -16.20 -22.46
N GLU A 601 -1.87 -16.37 -23.77
CA GLU A 601 -0.85 -17.22 -24.39
C GLU A 601 0.56 -16.67 -24.14
N LYS A 602 0.77 -15.35 -24.32
CA LYS A 602 2.07 -14.71 -24.09
C LYS A 602 2.58 -14.86 -22.66
N LEU A 603 1.67 -14.93 -21.70
CA LEU A 603 1.98 -15.01 -20.27
C LEU A 603 1.75 -16.41 -19.70
N ASN A 604 1.47 -17.40 -20.55
CA ASN A 604 1.16 -18.79 -20.17
C ASN A 604 0.14 -18.86 -19.01
N VAL A 605 -0.96 -18.12 -19.14
CA VAL A 605 -2.06 -18.08 -18.19
C VAL A 605 -2.86 -19.38 -18.29
N ARG A 606 -3.18 -19.96 -17.13
CA ARG A 606 -4.09 -21.11 -17.03
C ARG A 606 -5.32 -20.82 -16.19
N TYR A 607 -5.19 -20.00 -15.14
CA TYR A 607 -6.33 -19.64 -14.30
C TYR A 607 -6.52 -18.14 -14.28
N VAL A 608 -7.77 -17.71 -14.20
CA VAL A 608 -8.15 -16.30 -14.05
C VAL A 608 -8.99 -16.16 -12.79
N VAL A 609 -8.65 -15.19 -11.95
CA VAL A 609 -9.44 -14.83 -10.77
C VAL A 609 -9.97 -13.41 -10.97
N SER A 610 -11.29 -13.25 -10.81
CA SER A 610 -11.96 -11.96 -10.87
C SER A 610 -12.85 -11.81 -9.64
N ASP A 611 -12.98 -10.59 -9.14
CA ASP A 611 -13.84 -10.26 -8.00
C ASP A 611 -14.75 -9.07 -8.29
N ILE A 612 -15.73 -8.88 -7.41
CA ILE A 612 -16.73 -7.83 -7.59
C ILE A 612 -16.13 -6.41 -7.55
N GLU A 613 -14.98 -6.23 -6.90
CA GLU A 613 -14.26 -4.96 -6.93
C GLU A 613 -13.70 -4.68 -8.33
N MET A 614 -13.12 -5.69 -9.00
CA MET A 614 -12.69 -5.62 -10.39
C MET A 614 -13.84 -5.33 -11.34
N GLU A 615 -15.00 -5.98 -11.15
CA GLU A 615 -16.20 -5.74 -11.96
C GLU A 615 -16.68 -4.29 -11.84
N THR A 616 -16.65 -3.73 -10.63
CA THR A 616 -17.29 -2.45 -10.32
C THR A 616 -16.26 -1.32 -10.13
N GLY A 617 -15.91 -1.00 -8.88
CA GLY A 617 -15.14 0.20 -8.53
C GLY A 617 -13.71 0.24 -9.10
N LYS A 618 -13.04 -0.91 -9.20
CA LYS A 618 -11.66 -0.99 -9.72
C LYS A 618 -11.59 -1.06 -11.23
N PHE A 619 -12.69 -1.36 -11.93
CA PHE A 619 -12.70 -1.40 -13.39
C PHE A 619 -12.19 -0.10 -14.00
N TYR A 620 -12.60 1.05 -13.46
CA TYR A 620 -12.13 2.36 -13.93
C TYR A 620 -10.60 2.46 -13.86
N ALA A 621 -9.98 2.01 -12.78
CA ALA A 621 -8.52 1.99 -12.67
C ALA A 621 -7.91 1.06 -13.74
N MET A 622 -8.46 -0.14 -13.95
CA MET A 622 -7.99 -1.05 -15.01
C MET A 622 -8.03 -0.39 -16.39
N ALA A 623 -9.12 0.33 -16.70
CA ALA A 623 -9.26 1.09 -17.94
C ALA A 623 -8.23 2.22 -18.05
N VAL A 624 -7.98 3.00 -16.99
CA VAL A 624 -6.96 4.07 -17.01
C VAL A 624 -5.57 3.48 -17.25
N TRP A 625 -5.22 2.36 -16.63
CA TRP A 625 -3.93 1.69 -16.86
C TRP A 625 -3.81 1.12 -18.28
N ALA A 626 -4.91 0.56 -18.81
CA ALA A 626 -4.92 -0.02 -20.14
C ALA A 626 -4.82 1.03 -21.25
N GLU A 627 -5.52 2.16 -21.09
CA GLU A 627 -5.60 3.24 -22.07
C GLU A 627 -4.49 4.30 -21.91
N GLY A 628 -3.92 4.43 -20.71
CA GLY A 628 -2.77 5.27 -20.39
C GLY A 628 -3.11 6.66 -19.83
N ASP A 629 -4.37 7.09 -19.92
CA ASP A 629 -4.83 8.40 -19.42
C ASP A 629 -6.28 8.38 -18.93
N LEU A 630 -6.62 9.28 -18.00
CA LEU A 630 -7.95 9.36 -17.38
C LEU A 630 -9.06 9.66 -18.40
N PRO A 631 -8.94 10.66 -19.29
CA PRO A 631 -10.00 10.98 -20.25
C PRO A 631 -10.32 9.85 -21.23
N LEU A 632 -9.36 8.97 -21.51
CA LEU A 632 -9.57 7.82 -22.40
C LEU A 632 -10.34 6.70 -21.72
N ALA A 633 -10.26 6.58 -20.39
CA ALA A 633 -11.04 5.62 -19.61
C ALA A 633 -12.54 5.98 -19.52
N GLU A 634 -12.88 7.26 -19.73
CA GLU A 634 -14.26 7.75 -19.68
C GLU A 634 -15.19 7.08 -20.70
N LYS A 635 -14.66 6.60 -21.83
CA LYS A 635 -15.44 5.92 -22.89
C LYS A 635 -16.11 4.62 -22.43
N TYR A 636 -15.65 4.05 -21.31
CA TYR A 636 -16.25 2.85 -20.72
C TYR A 636 -17.51 3.14 -19.91
N TYR A 637 -17.86 4.41 -19.71
CA TYR A 637 -18.99 4.85 -18.91
C TYR A 637 -19.86 5.82 -19.69
N SER A 638 -21.18 5.77 -19.48
CA SER A 638 -22.15 6.56 -20.26
C SER A 638 -22.88 7.60 -19.41
N GLY A 639 -23.63 7.16 -18.40
CA GLY A 639 -24.58 8.02 -17.68
C GLY A 639 -24.80 7.65 -16.22
N PHE A 640 -25.97 8.02 -15.69
CA PHE A 640 -26.34 7.84 -14.28
C PHE A 640 -27.78 7.34 -14.14
N PHE A 641 -28.02 6.58 -13.07
CA PHE A 641 -29.37 6.29 -12.61
C PHE A 641 -29.91 7.42 -11.74
N TYR A 642 -31.20 7.72 -11.86
CA TYR A 642 -31.91 8.62 -10.98
C TYR A 642 -33.25 8.00 -10.57
N TYR A 643 -33.75 8.37 -9.39
CA TYR A 643 -35.07 7.99 -8.93
C TYR A 643 -35.96 9.23 -8.89
N SER A 644 -37.05 9.22 -9.65
CA SER A 644 -38.03 10.30 -9.68
C SER A 644 -39.15 10.01 -8.68
N PRO A 645 -39.28 10.79 -7.57
CA PRO A 645 -40.33 10.55 -6.58
C PRO A 645 -41.74 10.70 -7.14
N SER A 646 -41.93 11.58 -8.14
CA SER A 646 -43.23 11.83 -8.77
C SER A 646 -43.70 10.68 -9.66
N LEU A 647 -42.76 9.94 -10.26
CA LEU A 647 -43.06 8.77 -11.11
C LEU A 647 -42.95 7.44 -10.35
N GLY A 648 -42.33 7.44 -9.17
CA GLY A 648 -42.07 6.24 -8.37
C GLY A 648 -41.21 5.21 -9.10
N LYS A 649 -40.34 5.66 -10.03
CA LYS A 649 -39.59 4.80 -10.95
C LYS A 649 -38.12 5.21 -11.01
N LEU A 650 -37.29 4.19 -11.23
CA LEU A 650 -35.89 4.34 -11.61
C LEU A 650 -35.82 4.76 -13.08
N GLY A 651 -35.14 5.87 -13.36
CA GLY A 651 -34.83 6.37 -14.68
C GLY A 651 -33.32 6.36 -14.95
N TYR A 652 -32.95 6.47 -16.22
CA TYR A 652 -31.56 6.57 -16.68
C TYR A 652 -31.40 7.87 -17.47
N ALA A 653 -30.30 8.58 -17.21
CA ALA A 653 -29.94 9.81 -17.90
C ALA A 653 -28.52 9.66 -18.48
N SER A 654 -28.36 9.97 -19.77
CA SER A 654 -27.06 9.98 -20.46
C SER A 654 -26.10 11.04 -19.91
N SER A 655 -26.64 12.12 -19.36
CA SER A 655 -25.87 13.21 -18.77
C SER A 655 -26.48 13.60 -17.43
N GLN A 656 -25.65 14.07 -16.50
CA GLN A 656 -26.11 14.64 -15.24
C GLN A 656 -27.08 15.83 -15.45
N TRP A 657 -27.00 16.49 -16.61
CA TRP A 657 -27.85 17.63 -16.96
C TRP A 657 -29.25 17.22 -17.43
N ASP A 658 -29.45 15.94 -17.81
CA ASP A 658 -30.74 15.42 -18.26
C ASP A 658 -31.58 14.87 -17.09
N VAL A 659 -31.02 14.89 -15.87
CA VAL A 659 -31.70 14.40 -14.67
C VAL A 659 -32.83 15.37 -14.30
N PRO A 660 -34.09 14.91 -14.20
CA PRO A 660 -35.20 15.78 -13.87
C PRO A 660 -35.03 16.44 -12.51
N LEU A 661 -35.41 17.71 -12.41
CA LEU A 661 -35.49 18.43 -11.13
C LEU A 661 -36.32 17.63 -10.11
N ASP A 662 -35.93 17.71 -8.83
CA ASP A 662 -36.50 16.94 -7.70
C ASP A 662 -36.23 15.41 -7.72
N SER A 663 -35.42 14.90 -8.65
CA SER A 663 -34.99 13.50 -8.64
C SER A 663 -33.80 13.24 -7.71
N ILE A 664 -33.76 12.04 -7.13
CA ILE A 664 -32.62 11.56 -6.34
C ILE A 664 -31.62 10.91 -7.30
N LEU A 665 -30.47 11.54 -7.51
CA LEU A 665 -29.37 10.95 -8.29
C LEU A 665 -28.72 9.82 -7.50
N ILE A 666 -28.58 8.64 -8.11
CA ILE A 666 -27.81 7.55 -7.51
C ILE A 666 -26.33 7.83 -7.80
N PRO A 667 -25.46 7.94 -6.79
CA PRO A 667 -24.03 8.24 -6.97
C PRO A 667 -23.26 6.99 -7.45
N LEU A 668 -23.69 6.44 -8.57
CA LEU A 668 -23.09 5.31 -9.29
C LEU A 668 -23.09 5.65 -10.77
N ARG A 669 -21.90 5.62 -11.38
CA ARG A 669 -21.78 5.79 -12.82
C ARG A 669 -22.14 4.48 -13.52
N VAL A 670 -23.02 4.57 -14.50
CA VAL A 670 -23.49 3.43 -15.29
C VAL A 670 -22.47 3.14 -16.39
N PRO A 671 -22.00 1.89 -16.53
CA PRO A 671 -21.10 1.52 -17.61
C PRO A 671 -21.79 1.68 -18.97
N GLY A 672 -21.01 2.10 -19.97
CA GLY A 672 -21.44 2.16 -21.36
C GLY A 672 -21.36 0.81 -22.05
N GLU A 673 -21.81 0.75 -23.30
CA GLU A 673 -21.83 -0.48 -24.11
C GLU A 673 -20.45 -1.17 -24.18
N LEU A 674 -19.36 -0.39 -24.28
CA LEU A 674 -18.01 -0.92 -24.39
C LEU A 674 -17.58 -1.75 -23.17
N TYR A 675 -18.03 -1.37 -21.96
CA TYR A 675 -17.74 -2.14 -20.74
C TYR A 675 -18.27 -3.57 -20.84
N TYR A 676 -19.51 -3.75 -21.30
CA TYR A 676 -20.13 -5.09 -21.39
C TYR A 676 -19.48 -5.98 -22.47
N LYS A 677 -18.71 -5.39 -23.39
CA LYS A 677 -17.90 -6.13 -24.37
C LYS A 677 -16.56 -6.59 -23.81
N THR A 678 -16.11 -6.05 -22.68
CA THR A 678 -14.81 -6.37 -22.09
C THR A 678 -14.77 -7.77 -21.45
N MET A 679 -13.55 -8.30 -21.29
CA MET A 679 -13.35 -9.56 -20.59
C MET A 679 -13.81 -9.54 -19.13
N GLU A 680 -13.65 -8.43 -18.40
CA GLU A 680 -14.11 -8.36 -17.01
C GLU A 680 -15.62 -8.57 -16.91
N ALA A 681 -16.41 -7.87 -17.74
CA ALA A 681 -17.85 -8.06 -17.77
C ALA A 681 -18.24 -9.46 -18.25
N LYS A 682 -17.55 -10.01 -19.25
CA LYS A 682 -17.80 -11.38 -19.73
C LYS A 682 -17.51 -12.44 -18.67
N LEU A 683 -16.43 -12.28 -17.92
CA LEU A 683 -16.04 -13.20 -16.85
C LEU A 683 -16.95 -13.03 -15.63
N HIS A 684 -17.05 -11.82 -15.06
CA HIS A 684 -17.77 -11.60 -13.82
C HIS A 684 -19.26 -11.40 -14.02
N LEU A 685 -19.68 -10.40 -14.80
CA LEU A 685 -21.09 -10.05 -14.95
C LEU A 685 -21.91 -11.13 -15.65
N LEU A 686 -21.33 -11.74 -16.70
CA LEU A 686 -21.94 -12.79 -17.51
C LEU A 686 -21.51 -14.21 -17.10
N ASP A 687 -20.78 -14.38 -16.00
CA ASP A 687 -20.35 -15.69 -15.47
C ASP A 687 -19.56 -16.55 -16.48
N GLY A 688 -18.81 -15.92 -17.39
CA GLY A 688 -18.07 -16.60 -18.47
C GLY A 688 -18.93 -16.99 -19.68
N SER A 689 -20.19 -16.55 -19.74
CA SER A 689 -21.05 -16.76 -20.90
C SER A 689 -20.52 -16.01 -22.14
N GLY A 690 -20.65 -16.62 -23.31
CA GLY A 690 -20.13 -16.11 -24.58
C GLY A 690 -18.65 -16.38 -24.84
N LEU A 691 -17.92 -16.96 -23.88
CA LEU A 691 -16.50 -17.29 -24.02
C LEU A 691 -16.29 -18.71 -24.52
N SER A 692 -15.24 -18.89 -25.32
CA SER A 692 -14.87 -20.13 -25.99
C SER A 692 -13.82 -20.92 -25.21
N HIS A 693 -12.90 -20.19 -24.55
CA HIS A 693 -11.72 -20.76 -23.91
C HIS A 693 -11.73 -20.63 -22.38
N TYR A 694 -12.82 -20.15 -21.77
CA TYR A 694 -12.89 -19.91 -20.33
C TYR A 694 -14.10 -20.59 -19.71
N ARG A 695 -13.88 -21.35 -18.63
CA ARG A 695 -14.95 -21.97 -17.85
C ARG A 695 -14.82 -21.64 -16.38
N MET A 696 -15.94 -21.35 -15.74
CA MET A 696 -16.00 -21.15 -14.29
C MET A 696 -15.77 -22.49 -13.56
N ILE A 697 -14.92 -22.48 -12.53
CA ILE A 697 -14.59 -23.68 -11.74
C ILE A 697 -14.86 -23.52 -10.24
N TYR A 698 -14.98 -22.28 -9.76
CA TYR A 698 -15.29 -21.96 -8.37
C TYR A 698 -15.97 -20.60 -8.24
N GLU A 699 -16.91 -20.50 -7.31
CA GLU A 699 -17.58 -19.29 -6.85
C GLU A 699 -17.51 -19.18 -5.32
N SER A 700 -17.13 -18.01 -4.81
CA SER A 700 -17.24 -17.74 -3.36
C SER A 700 -18.70 -17.53 -2.94
N ASP A 701 -18.95 -17.42 -1.64
CA ASP A 701 -20.23 -16.92 -1.14
C ASP A 701 -20.54 -15.51 -1.69
N TYR A 702 -21.81 -15.10 -1.62
CA TYR A 702 -22.27 -13.78 -2.03
C TYR A 702 -21.55 -12.64 -1.26
N PRO A 703 -21.54 -11.41 -1.80
CA PRO A 703 -21.20 -10.22 -1.04
C PRO A 703 -21.96 -10.17 0.29
N GLY A 704 -21.30 -9.72 1.36
CA GLY A 704 -21.78 -9.93 2.74
C GLY A 704 -23.20 -9.39 3.01
N GLU A 705 -23.55 -8.27 2.39
CA GLU A 705 -24.88 -7.68 2.45
C GLU A 705 -25.93 -8.53 1.71
N TRP A 706 -25.60 -9.08 0.54
CA TRP A 706 -26.52 -9.90 -0.25
C TRP A 706 -26.73 -11.28 0.34
N ARG A 707 -25.73 -11.84 1.02
CA ARG A 707 -25.93 -13.02 1.87
C ARG A 707 -26.97 -12.75 2.97
N SER A 708 -26.96 -11.54 3.54
CA SER A 708 -27.94 -11.15 4.56
C SER A 708 -29.33 -10.97 3.95
N TYR A 709 -29.43 -10.34 2.77
CA TYR A 709 -30.71 -10.19 2.06
C TYR A 709 -31.30 -11.53 1.62
N ALA A 710 -30.48 -12.48 1.17
CA ALA A 710 -30.90 -13.81 0.76
C ALA A 710 -31.63 -14.61 1.86
N SER A 711 -31.51 -14.21 3.13
CA SER A 711 -32.29 -14.81 4.23
C SER A 711 -33.78 -14.42 4.20
N GLN A 712 -34.16 -13.40 3.44
CA GLN A 712 -35.52 -12.82 3.42
C GLN A 712 -36.14 -12.78 2.03
N ILE A 713 -35.34 -12.90 0.96
CA ILE A 713 -35.81 -12.84 -0.43
C ILE A 713 -35.35 -14.06 -1.22
N ASP A 714 -36.14 -14.43 -2.23
CA ASP A 714 -35.72 -15.45 -3.20
C ASP A 714 -34.83 -14.81 -4.29
N LEU A 715 -33.56 -15.19 -4.30
CA LEU A 715 -32.59 -14.69 -5.30
C LEU A 715 -32.91 -15.12 -6.72
N ASN A 716 -33.80 -16.10 -6.92
CA ASN A 716 -34.28 -16.47 -8.25
C ASN A 716 -35.39 -15.55 -8.76
N ASN A 717 -36.04 -14.79 -7.89
CA ASN A 717 -37.10 -13.85 -8.24
C ASN A 717 -36.51 -12.48 -8.56
N GLU A 718 -36.26 -12.21 -9.84
CA GLU A 718 -35.63 -10.97 -10.31
C GLU A 718 -36.36 -9.70 -9.85
N ASN A 719 -37.69 -9.74 -9.71
CA ASN A 719 -38.46 -8.59 -9.25
C ASN A 719 -38.16 -8.27 -7.79
N GLN A 720 -38.02 -9.28 -6.92
CA GLN A 720 -37.66 -9.06 -5.51
C GLN A 720 -36.23 -8.54 -5.39
N VAL A 721 -35.30 -9.14 -6.13
CA VAL A 721 -33.89 -8.71 -6.18
C VAL A 721 -33.78 -7.25 -6.61
N LEU A 722 -34.43 -6.86 -7.71
CA LEU A 722 -34.38 -5.49 -8.23
C LEU A 722 -35.01 -4.49 -7.26
N GLN A 723 -36.11 -4.85 -6.59
CA GLN A 723 -36.75 -3.97 -5.59
C GLN A 723 -35.80 -3.66 -4.43
N VAL A 724 -35.11 -4.67 -3.88
CA VAL A 724 -34.13 -4.48 -2.79
C VAL A 724 -32.96 -3.62 -3.27
N ALA A 725 -32.41 -3.91 -4.46
CA ALA A 725 -31.30 -3.17 -5.03
C ALA A 725 -31.63 -1.67 -5.23
N VAL A 726 -32.80 -1.37 -5.79
CA VAL A 726 -33.26 0.01 -5.99
C VAL A 726 -33.52 0.69 -4.65
N TYR A 727 -34.17 0.01 -3.71
CA TYR A 727 -34.43 0.55 -2.38
C TYR A 727 -33.14 0.94 -1.66
N GLU A 728 -32.16 0.03 -1.60
CA GLU A 728 -30.86 0.31 -0.99
C GLU A 728 -30.16 1.49 -1.67
N SER A 729 -30.17 1.51 -3.00
CA SER A 729 -29.49 2.55 -3.78
C SER A 729 -30.09 3.93 -3.52
N VAL A 730 -31.42 4.04 -3.48
CA VAL A 730 -32.10 5.32 -3.20
C VAL A 730 -31.88 5.75 -1.75
N MET A 731 -31.97 4.84 -0.80
CA MET A 731 -31.74 5.14 0.63
C MET A 731 -30.32 5.64 0.87
N ARG A 732 -29.31 5.03 0.26
CA ARG A 732 -27.90 5.45 0.39
C ARG A 732 -27.59 6.73 -0.39
N ALA A 733 -28.23 6.92 -1.55
CA ALA A 733 -28.09 8.13 -2.35
C ALA A 733 -28.54 9.40 -1.61
N GLN A 734 -29.54 9.31 -0.72
CA GLN A 734 -29.93 10.43 0.16
C GLN A 734 -28.78 10.90 1.07
N TYR A 735 -27.82 10.02 1.38
CA TYR A 735 -26.62 10.31 2.15
C TYR A 735 -25.39 10.56 1.26
N HIS A 736 -25.55 10.65 -0.06
CA HIS A 736 -24.46 10.78 -1.04
C HIS A 736 -23.46 9.61 -0.99
N VAL A 737 -23.91 8.43 -0.57
CA VAL A 737 -23.09 7.22 -0.50
C VAL A 737 -23.48 6.29 -1.66
N PRO A 738 -22.52 5.72 -2.41
CA PRO A 738 -22.82 4.73 -3.44
C PRO A 738 -23.47 3.48 -2.84
N PRO A 739 -24.30 2.75 -3.62
CA PRO A 739 -24.79 1.43 -3.23
C PRO A 739 -23.64 0.47 -2.95
N THR A 740 -23.91 -0.57 -2.17
CA THR A 740 -22.96 -1.67 -1.95
C THR A 740 -22.57 -2.35 -3.26
N MET A 741 -21.42 -3.02 -3.30
CA MET A 741 -20.86 -3.57 -4.55
C MET A 741 -21.74 -4.67 -5.13
N GLY A 742 -22.36 -5.53 -4.31
CA GLY A 742 -23.35 -6.50 -4.83
C GLY A 742 -24.56 -5.81 -5.46
N THR A 743 -24.98 -4.66 -4.91
CA THR A 743 -26.08 -3.87 -5.47
C THR A 743 -25.65 -3.14 -6.76
N GLN A 744 -24.38 -2.74 -6.87
CA GLN A 744 -23.82 -2.20 -8.11
C GLN A 744 -23.87 -3.24 -9.24
N GLU A 745 -23.46 -4.49 -8.99
CA GLU A 745 -23.56 -5.61 -9.94
C GLU A 745 -25.00 -5.78 -10.45
N VAL A 746 -25.99 -5.82 -9.53
CA VAL A 746 -27.40 -5.96 -9.88
C VAL A 746 -27.87 -4.80 -10.78
N LEU A 747 -27.46 -3.57 -10.48
CA LEU A 747 -27.78 -2.40 -11.29
C LEU A 747 -27.07 -2.42 -12.65
N TYR A 748 -25.86 -2.96 -12.75
CA TYR A 748 -25.14 -3.12 -14.01
C TYR A 748 -25.84 -4.16 -14.90
N LYS A 749 -26.25 -5.31 -14.34
CA LYS A 749 -27.07 -6.32 -15.03
C LYS A 749 -28.41 -5.74 -15.49
N TYR A 750 -29.06 -4.94 -14.65
CA TYR A 750 -30.29 -4.24 -15.03
C TYR A 750 -30.06 -3.24 -16.17
N ALA A 751 -29.03 -2.40 -16.08
CA ALA A 751 -28.67 -1.44 -17.13
C ALA A 751 -28.42 -2.15 -18.47
N TYR A 752 -27.61 -3.21 -18.45
CA TYR A 752 -27.32 -4.03 -19.62
C TYR A 752 -28.60 -4.56 -20.29
N ARG A 753 -29.48 -5.19 -19.50
CA ARG A 753 -30.75 -5.76 -19.99
C ARG A 753 -31.66 -4.72 -20.62
N GLN A 754 -31.74 -3.53 -20.04
CA GLN A 754 -32.62 -2.46 -20.54
C GLN A 754 -32.02 -1.73 -21.75
N LEU A 755 -30.69 -1.59 -21.83
CA LEU A 755 -30.04 -0.67 -22.76
C LEU A 755 -29.24 -1.36 -23.87
N TYR A 756 -28.57 -2.48 -23.59
CA TYR A 756 -27.47 -3.00 -24.43
C TYR A 756 -27.52 -4.51 -24.74
N GLU A 757 -28.43 -5.28 -24.13
CA GLU A 757 -28.54 -6.74 -24.34
C GLU A 757 -28.78 -7.11 -25.81
N LYS A 758 -29.55 -6.29 -26.55
CA LYS A 758 -29.81 -6.53 -27.98
C LYS A 758 -28.56 -6.39 -28.85
N ASP A 759 -27.64 -5.51 -28.47
CA ASP A 759 -26.44 -5.22 -29.26
C ASP A 759 -25.35 -6.28 -29.06
N THR A 760 -25.39 -6.95 -27.91
CA THR A 760 -24.42 -7.97 -27.48
C THR A 760 -24.94 -9.39 -27.70
N GLY A 761 -26.26 -9.59 -27.68
CA GLY A 761 -26.91 -10.87 -27.97
C GLY A 761 -26.78 -11.94 -26.88
N LEU A 762 -26.27 -11.59 -25.70
CA LEU A 762 -26.06 -12.52 -24.58
C LEU A 762 -27.02 -12.20 -23.43
N PRO A 763 -27.98 -13.06 -23.09
CA PRO A 763 -28.90 -12.79 -21.99
C PRO A 763 -28.20 -12.93 -20.64
N VAL A 764 -28.62 -12.13 -19.66
CA VAL A 764 -28.15 -12.23 -18.26
C VAL A 764 -29.31 -12.16 -17.28
N LYS A 765 -29.25 -12.99 -16.24
CA LYS A 765 -30.22 -12.98 -15.14
C LYS A 765 -29.93 -11.81 -14.20
N ILE A 766 -30.97 -11.11 -13.76
CA ILE A 766 -30.84 -10.04 -12.75
C ILE A 766 -30.79 -10.69 -11.36
N ALA A 767 -29.58 -11.05 -10.94
CA ALA A 767 -29.28 -11.65 -9.64
C ALA A 767 -27.85 -11.30 -9.20
N PRO A 768 -27.58 -11.21 -7.88
CA PRO A 768 -26.21 -11.10 -7.39
C PRO A 768 -25.44 -12.40 -7.68
N SER A 769 -24.11 -12.33 -7.66
CA SER A 769 -23.24 -13.49 -7.78
C SER A 769 -22.21 -13.55 -6.65
N GLY A 770 -21.34 -14.56 -6.66
CA GLY A 770 -20.28 -14.72 -5.68
C GLY A 770 -19.22 -13.63 -5.81
N TYR A 771 -18.73 -13.16 -4.66
CA TYR A 771 -17.76 -12.06 -4.60
C TYR A 771 -16.45 -12.35 -5.36
N VAL A 772 -15.93 -13.58 -5.32
CA VAL A 772 -14.74 -14.04 -6.06
C VAL A 772 -15.12 -15.21 -6.95
N LYS A 773 -14.63 -15.19 -8.19
CA LYS A 773 -14.84 -16.24 -9.20
C LYS A 773 -13.50 -16.68 -9.77
N ILE A 774 -13.36 -17.98 -10.00
CA ILE A 774 -12.17 -18.57 -10.61
C ILE A 774 -12.58 -19.25 -11.91
N PHE A 775 -11.82 -19.00 -12.96
CA PHE A 775 -11.97 -19.58 -14.28
C PHE A 775 -10.71 -20.35 -14.67
N GLU A 776 -10.88 -21.48 -15.38
CA GLU A 776 -9.78 -22.15 -16.07
C GLU A 776 -9.82 -21.78 -17.56
N ARG A 777 -8.65 -21.42 -18.10
CA ARG A 777 -8.40 -21.30 -19.52
C ARG A 777 -8.17 -22.69 -20.10
N VAL A 778 -9.01 -23.07 -21.07
CA VAL A 778 -9.02 -24.37 -21.74
C VAL A 778 -8.95 -24.19 -23.25
N LYS A 779 -8.50 -25.22 -23.96
CA LYS A 779 -8.58 -25.23 -25.42
C LYS A 779 -10.03 -25.19 -25.90
N GLY A 780 -10.91 -25.93 -25.22
CA GLY A 780 -12.33 -26.04 -25.57
C GLY A 780 -12.56 -27.08 -26.66
N ALA A 781 -13.62 -27.89 -26.53
CA ALA A 781 -13.93 -28.90 -27.53
C ALA A 781 -14.49 -28.21 -28.79
N VAL A 782 -13.98 -28.60 -29.96
CA VAL A 782 -14.36 -27.98 -31.24
C VAL A 782 -15.54 -28.76 -31.82
N VAL A 783 -16.74 -28.19 -31.76
CA VAL A 783 -17.94 -28.79 -32.35
C VAL A 783 -18.19 -28.15 -33.71
N THR A 784 -18.21 -28.96 -34.76
CA THR A 784 -18.43 -28.49 -36.12
C THR A 784 -19.35 -29.44 -36.87
N GLY A 785 -20.05 -28.92 -37.88
CA GLY A 785 -20.94 -29.71 -38.73
C GLY A 785 -21.60 -28.87 -39.79
N LYS A 786 -22.38 -29.52 -40.66
CA LYS A 786 -23.21 -28.85 -41.66
C LYS A 786 -24.53 -28.40 -41.04
N VAL A 787 -25.09 -27.32 -41.55
CA VAL A 787 -26.44 -26.85 -41.21
C VAL A 787 -27.35 -26.94 -42.42
N SER A 788 -28.58 -27.37 -42.17
CA SER A 788 -29.61 -27.54 -43.19
C SER A 788 -30.36 -26.22 -43.45
N GLY A 789 -30.40 -25.75 -44.71
CA GLY A 789 -31.16 -24.56 -45.12
C GLY A 789 -30.41 -23.22 -45.01
N ASN A 790 -31.13 -22.11 -45.15
CA ASN A 790 -30.58 -20.73 -45.07
C ASN A 790 -30.44 -20.25 -43.61
N VAL A 791 -29.86 -21.08 -42.74
CA VAL A 791 -29.58 -20.69 -41.34
C VAL A 791 -28.31 -19.85 -41.30
N THR A 792 -28.36 -18.68 -40.68
CA THR A 792 -27.23 -17.75 -40.59
C THR A 792 -26.41 -17.91 -39.32
N GLU A 793 -26.99 -18.47 -38.26
CA GLU A 793 -26.39 -18.57 -36.93
C GLU A 793 -26.79 -19.87 -36.22
N VAL A 794 -25.87 -20.42 -35.43
CA VAL A 794 -26.12 -21.56 -34.53
C VAL A 794 -25.95 -21.07 -33.09
N THR A 795 -26.96 -21.34 -32.26
CA THR A 795 -26.95 -20.98 -30.83
C THR A 795 -26.70 -22.22 -29.99
N VAL A 796 -25.78 -22.11 -29.05
CA VAL A 796 -25.41 -23.15 -28.10
C VAL A 796 -25.79 -22.68 -26.69
N LYS A 797 -26.52 -23.52 -25.96
CA LYS A 797 -26.99 -23.22 -24.60
C LYS A 797 -26.74 -24.38 -23.65
N VAL A 798 -26.32 -24.09 -22.42
CA VAL A 798 -26.27 -25.07 -21.32
C VAL A 798 -26.51 -24.42 -19.97
N THR A 799 -27.25 -25.09 -19.08
CA THR A 799 -27.43 -24.63 -17.71
C THR A 799 -26.25 -25.09 -16.85
N ILE A 800 -25.57 -24.14 -16.21
CA ILE A 800 -24.45 -24.37 -15.30
C ILE A 800 -24.94 -24.19 -13.85
N MET A 801 -24.47 -25.07 -12.96
CA MET A 801 -24.67 -24.94 -11.52
C MET A 801 -23.34 -24.71 -10.81
N THR A 802 -23.29 -23.69 -9.95
CA THR A 802 -22.09 -23.36 -9.17
C THR A 802 -22.05 -24.11 -7.85
N ASN A 803 -20.91 -24.06 -7.17
CA ASN A 803 -20.73 -24.62 -5.83
C ASN A 803 -21.50 -23.85 -4.73
N GLN A 804 -22.19 -22.76 -5.07
CA GLN A 804 -23.11 -22.05 -4.18
C GLN A 804 -24.59 -22.42 -4.44
N ASN A 805 -24.85 -23.46 -5.23
CA ASN A 805 -26.19 -23.84 -5.73
C ASN A 805 -26.87 -22.73 -6.55
N ARG A 806 -26.10 -21.80 -7.11
CA ARG A 806 -26.60 -20.80 -8.06
C ARG A 806 -26.56 -21.40 -9.46
N THR A 807 -27.60 -21.15 -10.25
CA THR A 807 -27.63 -21.56 -11.65
C THR A 807 -27.61 -20.35 -12.57
N PHE A 808 -26.90 -20.47 -13.69
CA PHE A 808 -26.90 -19.51 -14.78
C PHE A 808 -26.85 -20.24 -16.13
N GLU A 809 -27.14 -19.52 -17.20
CA GLU A 809 -27.12 -20.07 -18.55
C GLU A 809 -25.84 -19.63 -19.27
N TYR A 810 -25.08 -20.60 -19.76
CA TYR A 810 -24.02 -20.35 -20.73
C TYR A 810 -24.63 -20.28 -22.13
N TRP A 811 -24.26 -19.25 -22.88
CA TRP A 811 -24.70 -19.00 -24.24
C TRP A 811 -23.50 -18.77 -25.15
N GLN A 812 -23.56 -19.28 -26.38
CA GLN A 812 -22.64 -18.92 -27.46
C GLN A 812 -23.41 -18.91 -28.77
N THR A 813 -23.21 -17.88 -29.58
CA THR A 813 -23.79 -17.80 -30.93
C THR A 813 -22.66 -17.72 -31.94
N VAL A 814 -22.65 -18.65 -32.90
CA VAL A 814 -21.63 -18.71 -33.96
C VAL A 814 -22.27 -18.51 -35.32
N LYS A 815 -21.57 -17.79 -36.20
CA LYS A 815 -22.02 -17.57 -37.57
C LYS A 815 -21.81 -18.82 -38.40
N VAL A 816 -22.75 -19.05 -39.32
CA VAL A 816 -22.66 -20.11 -40.32
C VAL A 816 -21.91 -19.56 -41.53
N GLU A 817 -20.82 -20.24 -41.91
CA GLU A 817 -20.04 -19.90 -43.09
C GLU A 817 -20.04 -21.09 -44.05
N ASN A 818 -20.43 -20.86 -45.32
CA ASN A 818 -20.50 -21.88 -46.36
C ASN A 818 -21.33 -23.13 -45.99
N GLY A 819 -22.39 -22.95 -45.20
CA GLY A 819 -23.26 -24.04 -44.73
C GLY A 819 -22.64 -24.89 -43.63
N THR A 820 -21.54 -24.45 -43.02
CA THR A 820 -20.90 -25.09 -41.87
C THR A 820 -20.80 -24.14 -40.69
N TYR A 821 -20.87 -24.68 -39.48
CA TYR A 821 -20.63 -23.93 -38.24
C TYR A 821 -19.44 -24.52 -37.49
N THR A 822 -18.78 -23.71 -36.67
CA THR A 822 -17.74 -24.14 -35.74
C THR A 822 -17.92 -23.40 -34.42
N ALA A 823 -18.21 -24.14 -33.37
CA ALA A 823 -18.32 -23.64 -32.00
C ALA A 823 -17.23 -24.28 -31.13
N VAL A 824 -16.66 -23.51 -30.22
CA VAL A 824 -15.66 -23.99 -29.27
C VAL A 824 -16.27 -23.84 -27.88
N ILE A 825 -16.49 -24.97 -27.20
CA ILE A 825 -17.22 -25.02 -25.94
C ILE A 825 -16.29 -25.37 -24.77
N PRO A 826 -16.31 -24.60 -23.66
CA PRO A 826 -15.32 -24.73 -22.60
C PRO A 826 -15.76 -25.63 -21.43
N TYR A 827 -17.06 -25.91 -21.22
CA TYR A 827 -17.50 -26.71 -20.07
C TYR A 827 -17.59 -28.21 -20.41
N SER A 828 -17.19 -29.05 -19.47
CA SER A 828 -17.29 -30.52 -19.55
C SER A 828 -18.25 -31.05 -18.48
N HIS A 829 -18.80 -32.24 -18.69
CA HIS A 829 -19.82 -32.82 -17.82
C HIS A 829 -19.23 -33.71 -16.70
N ASP A 830 -18.03 -34.23 -16.91
CA ASP A 830 -17.33 -35.20 -16.05
C ASP A 830 -16.07 -34.62 -15.39
N SER A 831 -15.88 -33.29 -15.39
CA SER A 831 -14.79 -32.66 -14.63
C SER A 831 -14.91 -32.91 -13.14
N GLU A 832 -13.80 -32.79 -12.41
CA GLU A 832 -13.78 -32.88 -10.94
C GLU A 832 -14.11 -31.53 -10.26
N TYR A 833 -14.14 -30.41 -11.01
CA TYR A 833 -14.42 -29.08 -10.48
C TYR A 833 -15.83 -28.95 -9.93
N ALA A 834 -16.03 -28.08 -8.94
CA ALA A 834 -17.33 -27.99 -8.25
C ALA A 834 -18.42 -27.30 -9.08
N VAL A 835 -18.05 -26.47 -10.06
CA VAL A 835 -18.97 -25.83 -11.00
C VAL A 835 -19.10 -26.70 -12.25
N LYS A 836 -20.31 -27.16 -12.56
CA LYS A 836 -20.56 -28.10 -13.68
C LYS A 836 -21.86 -27.80 -14.42
N PRO A 837 -21.95 -28.15 -15.72
CA PRO A 837 -23.22 -28.29 -16.42
C PRO A 837 -24.15 -29.28 -15.71
N VAL A 838 -25.43 -28.93 -15.60
CA VAL A 838 -26.50 -29.82 -15.10
C VAL A 838 -27.43 -30.30 -16.21
N THR A 839 -27.29 -29.75 -17.41
CA THR A 839 -28.00 -30.17 -18.64
C THR A 839 -26.96 -30.50 -19.72
N PRO A 840 -27.32 -31.25 -20.77
CA PRO A 840 -26.50 -31.30 -21.99
C PRO A 840 -26.43 -29.93 -22.66
N TYR A 841 -25.50 -29.78 -23.60
CA TYR A 841 -25.50 -28.65 -24.54
C TYR A 841 -26.63 -28.80 -25.54
N TYR A 842 -27.42 -27.75 -25.71
CA TYR A 842 -28.46 -27.64 -26.73
C TYR A 842 -27.95 -26.78 -27.89
N PHE A 843 -27.71 -27.41 -29.04
CA PHE A 843 -27.35 -26.75 -30.29
C PHE A 843 -28.61 -26.50 -31.11
N THR A 844 -28.89 -25.24 -31.43
CA THR A 844 -30.09 -24.82 -32.16
C THR A 844 -29.70 -24.14 -33.47
N ALA A 845 -30.22 -24.64 -34.59
CA ALA A 845 -30.07 -24.07 -35.93
C ALA A 845 -31.43 -24.03 -36.64
N GLY A 846 -32.04 -22.84 -36.70
CA GLY A 846 -33.44 -22.72 -37.15
C GLY A 846 -34.37 -23.52 -36.23
N ASP A 847 -35.12 -24.47 -36.80
CA ASP A 847 -36.05 -25.34 -36.05
C ASP A 847 -35.38 -26.62 -35.52
N VAL A 848 -34.12 -26.90 -35.88
CA VAL A 848 -33.42 -28.11 -35.45
C VAL A 848 -32.68 -27.87 -34.14
N VAL A 849 -32.93 -28.75 -33.16
CA VAL A 849 -32.23 -28.77 -31.87
C VAL A 849 -31.56 -30.14 -31.66
N LYS A 850 -30.29 -30.15 -31.30
CA LYS A 850 -29.55 -31.36 -30.90
C LYS A 850 -28.91 -31.22 -29.53
N GLU A 851 -28.80 -32.33 -28.84
CA GLU A 851 -28.17 -32.44 -27.53
C GLU A 851 -26.75 -33.02 -27.65
N LEU A 852 -25.79 -32.45 -26.94
CA LEU A 852 -24.42 -32.94 -26.88
C LEU A 852 -23.92 -32.95 -25.43
N THR A 853 -23.30 -34.05 -25.03
CA THR A 853 -22.50 -34.13 -23.80
C THR A 853 -21.03 -34.23 -24.18
N VAL A 854 -20.17 -33.58 -23.39
CA VAL A 854 -18.74 -33.46 -23.69
C VAL A 854 -17.92 -33.83 -22.47
N SER A 855 -16.90 -34.65 -22.70
CA SER A 855 -15.96 -35.09 -21.67
C SER A 855 -14.81 -34.09 -21.44
N GLU A 856 -14.21 -34.16 -20.26
CA GLU A 856 -13.08 -33.34 -19.83
C GLU A 856 -11.88 -33.50 -20.76
N LYS A 857 -11.62 -34.75 -21.19
CA LYS A 857 -10.54 -35.06 -22.13
C LYS A 857 -10.71 -34.32 -23.47
N GLN A 858 -11.93 -34.29 -24.00
CA GLN A 858 -12.23 -33.59 -25.25
C GLN A 858 -12.00 -32.08 -25.12
N VAL A 859 -12.43 -31.48 -24.00
CA VAL A 859 -12.28 -30.05 -23.73
C VAL A 859 -10.82 -29.64 -23.55
N GLN A 860 -10.05 -30.37 -22.74
CA GLN A 860 -8.65 -30.04 -22.44
C GLN A 860 -7.74 -30.21 -23.67
N ASN A 861 -8.00 -31.24 -24.48
CA ASN A 861 -7.19 -31.53 -25.66
C ASN A 861 -7.60 -30.71 -26.89
N GLY A 862 -8.81 -30.13 -26.89
CA GLY A 862 -9.37 -29.46 -28.06
C GLY A 862 -9.79 -30.44 -29.15
N GLU A 863 -10.39 -31.56 -28.78
CA GLU A 863 -10.82 -32.59 -29.73
C GLU A 863 -11.97 -32.07 -30.61
N ILE A 864 -11.97 -32.49 -31.87
CA ILE A 864 -12.99 -32.10 -32.85
C ILE A 864 -14.14 -33.11 -32.80
N ILE A 865 -15.36 -32.62 -32.61
CA ILE A 865 -16.61 -33.38 -32.58
C ILE A 865 -17.46 -32.96 -33.77
N GLN A 866 -17.90 -33.95 -34.57
CA GLN A 866 -18.78 -33.72 -35.71
C GLN A 866 -20.25 -33.80 -35.27
N LEU A 867 -21.03 -32.76 -35.55
CA LEU A 867 -22.45 -32.66 -35.23
C LEU A 867 -23.20 -31.86 -36.32
N ASP A 868 -23.77 -32.56 -37.30
CA ASP A 868 -24.63 -31.91 -38.31
C ASP A 868 -25.96 -31.46 -37.69
N LEU A 869 -26.50 -30.32 -38.12
CA LEU A 869 -27.74 -29.70 -37.63
C LEU A 869 -28.80 -29.55 -38.74
#